data_AF-A0A2D5YYV7-F1
#
_entry.id   AF-A0A2D5YYV7-F1
#
_cell.length_a   1.000
_cell.length_b   1.000
_cell.length_c   1.000
_cell.angle_alpha   90.00
_cell.angle_beta   90.00
_cell.angle_gamma   90.00
#
_symmetry.space_group_name_H-M   'P 1'
#
loop_
_entity.id
_entity.type
_entity.pdbx_description
1 polymer ?
#
loop_
_entity_poly.entity_id
_entity_poly.type
_entity_poly.pdbx_seq_one_letter_code
_entity_poly.pdbx_strand_id
1 'polypeptide(L)'
;MFEHYKPTADDAALFDRLLRDFVPDNPFDAHGHIYNTAHLRPDEMPLLQIGPQVATFNAYRQSNTPWMGDKGPTGGLFFPFAHKTCDVDAANQFLIDDLADQPGSRALMLVKPGMDPAAVEKQLDAHPWAGFKVYHVYADRPRTMDAANDEFLPEWVWELAHQRSLAIMLHMVRDEAMVDPHNQKYIREHCLQYPNAKLILAHAARGFCAQHTVDGLHVLRGVDNVWFDTSAIAEAAPLETILRMFGPWKLMFGFDWPVSILRGRPISIGYGFHWIYADNTEWDNWNLATPQLCGLECLLAVKQACRSLGLTPRDRDIIFGAGARQMLGIEDHSNDRTGQDRYEQASQIIPFGVQLLSKKPENFAPGQWPAYFAEARGCSVVDLDGNTYKDFAGFAVGASILGYADPDVTDAVTRRIQFGSISTLNPPEEVDLAELLIDIHPWAQMARFTRAGGESMAVAVRIARARTKRDKVAICGYHGWSDWYIAANLGNDDALEGHLIPGLNPAGVPKPLRGSTLPFRYDQLDQLEAIVAAHGDDLAAVVMEPTRGADPAPGFLEGIRDICTKNNTVLIFDEITIGWKLLVGGAHLRYNVNPDIAVFAKTISNGHPMAAIIGNADTMNAAKGSFISSSYWTESVGPVAALATIRKMQRINLPKHLADIGAQFQQGMKELAAKHNVPATISGHPEVPMFTFDHPESAALTTLMTARMLKRGFLAGAGFIFLTLAHEPRHIDDFLAAQDETFAELADAIKANEIEKRIGGPVKNLGFARLN
;
A
#
# COMPACT_ATOMS: atom_id res chain seq x y z
N MET A 1 18.37 6.55 47.60
CA MET A 1 18.23 5.73 46.39
C MET A 1 16.88 5.93 45.70
N PHE A 2 15.74 5.88 46.40
CA PHE A 2 14.39 5.93 45.82
C PHE A 2 13.86 7.31 45.34
N GLU A 3 14.43 8.44 45.77
CA GLU A 3 14.02 9.77 45.27
C GLU A 3 14.51 10.07 43.85
N HIS A 4 15.56 9.38 43.36
CA HIS A 4 16.15 9.64 42.06
C HIS A 4 15.27 9.18 40.88
N TYR A 5 14.28 8.32 41.10
CA TYR A 5 13.41 7.76 40.05
C TYR A 5 12.04 8.42 39.97
N LYS A 6 11.75 9.40 40.82
CA LYS A 6 10.54 10.22 40.68
C LYS A 6 10.74 11.26 39.57
N PRO A 7 9.70 11.53 38.77
CA PRO A 7 9.70 12.70 37.91
C PRO A 7 9.95 13.97 38.72
N THR A 8 10.79 14.86 38.22
CA THR A 8 11.14 16.15 38.82
C THR A 8 10.48 17.32 38.08
N ALA A 9 10.54 18.51 38.67
CA ALA A 9 10.10 19.73 37.99
C ALA A 9 10.93 20.01 36.71
N ASP A 10 12.20 19.58 36.67
CA ASP A 10 13.06 19.72 35.50
C ASP A 10 12.60 18.81 34.35
N ASP A 11 12.14 17.59 34.65
CA ASP A 11 11.58 16.67 33.64
C ASP A 11 10.30 17.29 33.02
N ALA A 12 9.43 17.88 33.85
CA ALA A 12 8.22 18.58 33.39
C ALA A 12 8.56 19.81 32.52
N ALA A 13 9.52 20.63 32.95
CA ALA A 13 9.98 21.78 32.19
C ALA A 13 10.62 21.36 30.85
N LEU A 14 11.33 20.22 30.82
CA LEU A 14 11.90 19.67 29.60
C LEU A 14 10.82 19.17 28.63
N PHE A 15 9.81 18.46 29.15
CA PHE A 15 8.64 18.04 28.37
C PHE A 15 7.91 19.25 27.77
N ASP A 16 7.62 20.27 28.59
CA ASP A 16 6.93 21.48 28.14
C ASP A 16 7.70 22.19 27.04
N ARG A 17 9.02 22.29 27.18
CA ARG A 17 9.89 22.96 26.22
C ARG A 17 10.03 22.19 24.91
N LEU A 18 10.11 20.86 24.96
CA LEU A 18 10.53 20.05 23.80
C LEU A 18 9.41 19.20 23.20
N LEU A 19 8.37 18.84 23.93
CA LEU A 19 7.46 17.76 23.56
C LEU A 19 5.97 18.11 23.67
N ARG A 20 5.58 19.10 24.48
CA ARG A 20 4.16 19.45 24.68
C ARG A 20 3.37 19.71 23.38
N ASP A 21 3.95 20.47 22.45
CA ASP A 21 3.33 20.76 21.13
C ASP A 21 3.48 19.59 20.13
N PHE A 22 4.35 18.65 20.46
CA PHE A 22 4.60 17.48 19.64
C PHE A 22 3.63 16.35 19.93
N VAL A 23 3.39 16.06 21.22
CA VAL A 23 2.50 15.00 21.70
C VAL A 23 1.04 15.43 21.53
N PRO A 24 0.23 14.67 20.76
CA PRO A 24 -1.20 14.94 20.60
C PRO A 24 -1.96 14.92 21.92
N ASP A 25 -3.20 15.41 21.87
CA ASP A 25 -4.13 15.20 22.99
C ASP A 25 -4.55 13.73 23.04
N ASN A 26 -4.75 13.23 24.26
CA ASN A 26 -5.27 11.88 24.50
C ASN A 26 -4.43 10.74 23.83
N PRO A 27 -3.11 10.65 24.07
CA PRO A 27 -2.33 9.52 23.58
C PRO A 27 -2.79 8.19 24.22
N PHE A 28 -2.53 7.09 23.52
CA PHE A 28 -2.79 5.72 23.95
C PHE A 28 -1.45 5.01 24.13
N ASP A 29 -1.17 4.51 25.32
CA ASP A 29 0.06 3.76 25.59
C ASP A 29 -0.10 2.29 25.19
N ALA A 30 0.52 1.88 24.09
CA ALA A 30 0.44 0.50 23.60
C ALA A 30 1.33 -0.50 24.37
N HIS A 31 2.03 -0.06 25.41
CA HIS A 31 2.92 -0.93 26.18
C HIS A 31 3.04 -0.46 27.64
N GLY A 32 2.25 -1.04 28.54
CA GLY A 32 2.38 -0.80 29.99
C GLY A 32 2.21 -2.05 30.83
N HIS A 33 2.88 -2.10 31.99
CA HIS A 33 2.80 -3.23 32.91
C HIS A 33 1.97 -2.89 34.15
N ILE A 34 0.87 -3.59 34.36
CA ILE A 34 0.07 -3.52 35.60
C ILE A 34 0.40 -4.77 36.42
N TYR A 35 0.80 -4.60 37.67
CA TYR A 35 1.30 -5.71 38.47
C TYR A 35 1.09 -5.53 39.97
N ASN A 36 1.15 -6.65 40.68
CA ASN A 36 1.29 -6.68 42.13
C ASN A 36 2.53 -7.50 42.46
N THR A 37 3.48 -6.89 43.16
CA THR A 37 4.75 -7.55 43.55
C THR A 37 4.51 -8.83 44.36
N ALA A 38 3.39 -8.94 45.08
CA ALA A 38 2.98 -10.15 45.78
C ALA A 38 2.84 -11.37 44.85
N HIS A 39 2.49 -11.16 43.58
CA HIS A 39 2.34 -12.23 42.58
C HIS A 39 3.68 -12.59 41.93
N LEU A 40 4.67 -11.69 41.98
CA LEU A 40 5.97 -11.83 41.30
C LEU A 40 7.04 -12.48 42.18
N ARG A 41 6.87 -12.49 43.52
CA ARG A 41 7.86 -12.92 44.54
C ARG A 41 9.21 -12.17 44.36
N PRO A 42 9.29 -10.91 44.84
CA PRO A 42 10.16 -9.85 44.30
C PRO A 42 11.62 -9.82 44.80
N ASP A 43 12.09 -10.85 45.50
CA ASP A 43 13.36 -10.82 46.25
C ASP A 43 14.61 -10.58 45.37
N GLU A 44 14.47 -10.63 44.04
CA GLU A 44 15.56 -10.54 43.06
C GLU A 44 15.38 -9.45 41.98
N MET A 45 14.40 -8.53 42.08
CA MET A 45 14.14 -7.52 41.03
C MET A 45 14.30 -6.06 41.50
N PRO A 46 15.50 -5.45 41.34
CA PRO A 46 15.75 -4.05 41.71
C PRO A 46 14.77 -3.04 41.10
N LEU A 47 14.33 -3.28 39.84
CA LEU A 47 13.35 -2.45 39.14
C LEU A 47 12.00 -2.36 39.86
N LEU A 48 11.55 -3.46 40.48
CA LEU A 48 10.27 -3.52 41.19
C LEU A 48 10.39 -3.09 42.66
N GLN A 49 11.61 -2.95 43.17
CA GLN A 49 11.88 -2.37 44.48
C GLN A 49 11.74 -0.83 44.45
N ILE A 50 11.98 -0.20 43.30
CA ILE A 50 11.89 1.26 43.12
C ILE A 50 10.50 1.75 42.64
N GLY A 51 9.67 0.85 42.10
CA GLY A 51 8.30 1.14 41.65
C GLY A 51 7.21 0.93 42.71
N PRO A 52 5.94 1.23 42.39
CA PRO A 52 4.82 0.92 43.28
C PRO A 52 4.69 -0.58 43.51
N GLN A 53 4.56 -1.00 44.77
CA GLN A 53 4.39 -2.42 45.11
C GLN A 53 3.07 -3.01 44.56
N VAL A 54 2.06 -2.15 44.43
CA VAL A 54 0.79 -2.42 43.75
C VAL A 54 0.65 -1.39 42.62
N ALA A 55 0.92 -1.83 41.41
CA ALA A 55 1.01 -1.03 40.20
C ALA A 55 -0.31 -1.12 39.42
N THR A 56 -1.32 -0.37 39.87
CA THR A 56 -2.62 -0.22 39.19
C THR A 56 -2.54 0.78 38.05
N PHE A 57 -3.57 0.82 37.20
CA PHE A 57 -3.78 1.86 36.21
C PHE A 57 -3.77 3.28 36.82
N ASN A 58 -4.29 3.44 38.03
CA ASN A 58 -4.20 4.71 38.75
C ASN A 58 -2.75 5.05 39.15
N ALA A 59 -1.98 4.06 39.63
CA ALA A 59 -0.56 4.27 39.93
C ALA A 59 0.24 4.64 38.68
N TYR A 60 -0.05 3.99 37.54
CA TYR A 60 0.47 4.34 36.23
C TYR A 60 0.17 5.81 35.89
N ARG A 61 -1.09 6.25 35.98
CA ARG A 61 -1.48 7.65 35.71
C ARG A 61 -0.77 8.64 36.63
N GLN A 62 -0.74 8.35 37.93
CA GLN A 62 -0.08 9.17 38.95
C GLN A 62 1.43 9.32 38.71
N SER A 63 2.07 8.34 38.06
CA SER A 63 3.49 8.42 37.72
C SER A 63 3.77 9.29 36.49
N ASN A 64 2.81 9.41 35.57
CA ASN A 64 2.98 10.17 34.32
C ASN A 64 2.51 11.63 34.42
N THR A 65 1.44 11.89 35.19
CA THR A 65 0.88 13.23 35.36
C THR A 65 1.91 14.30 35.82
N PRO A 66 2.88 14.02 36.72
CA PRO A 66 3.79 15.06 37.20
C PRO A 66 4.70 15.68 36.13
N TRP A 67 5.00 14.98 35.04
CA TRP A 67 5.91 15.46 33.99
C TRP A 67 5.24 15.66 32.63
N MET A 68 4.10 15.00 32.36
CA MET A 68 3.32 15.21 31.13
C MET A 68 2.10 16.12 31.32
N GLY A 69 1.64 16.30 32.56
CA GLY A 69 0.40 17.02 32.86
C GLY A 69 -0.82 16.38 32.20
N ASP A 70 -1.57 17.19 31.46
CA ASP A 70 -2.76 16.84 30.69
C ASP A 70 -2.48 16.03 29.41
N LYS A 71 -1.21 15.94 28.99
CA LYS A 71 -0.77 15.13 27.83
C LYS A 71 -0.49 13.66 28.17
N GLY A 72 -0.66 13.24 29.43
CA GLY A 72 -0.49 11.86 29.84
C GLY A 72 -1.52 10.92 29.19
N PRO A 73 -1.17 9.66 28.85
CA PRO A 73 -2.13 8.71 28.28
C PRO A 73 -3.31 8.44 29.21
N THR A 74 -4.51 8.39 28.66
CA THR A 74 -5.75 8.12 29.42
C THR A 74 -6.26 6.69 29.25
N GLY A 75 -5.62 5.92 28.38
CA GLY A 75 -5.88 4.51 28.15
C GLY A 75 -4.65 3.86 27.53
N GLY A 76 -4.66 2.53 27.45
CA GLY A 76 -3.52 1.79 26.94
C GLY A 76 -3.76 0.29 26.80
N LEU A 77 -2.74 -0.38 26.29
CA LEU A 77 -2.63 -1.83 26.23
C LEU A 77 -1.72 -2.29 27.36
N PHE A 78 -2.33 -2.94 28.35
CA PHE A 78 -1.63 -3.35 29.57
C PHE A 78 -1.52 -4.86 29.69
N PHE A 79 -0.47 -5.31 30.37
CA PHE A 79 -0.24 -6.72 30.67
C PHE A 79 0.51 -6.90 31.98
N PRO A 80 0.48 -8.09 32.57
CA PRO A 80 1.26 -8.33 33.78
C PRO A 80 2.76 -8.38 33.49
N PHE A 81 3.55 -7.94 34.48
CA PHE A 81 5.00 -8.04 34.42
C PHE A 81 5.42 -9.53 34.41
N ALA A 82 6.22 -9.94 33.43
CA ALA A 82 6.63 -11.34 33.30
C ALA A 82 7.85 -11.65 34.19
N HIS A 83 7.76 -12.71 35.00
CA HIS A 83 8.86 -13.18 35.84
C HIS A 83 8.78 -14.69 36.05
N LYS A 84 9.93 -15.35 36.27
CA LYS A 84 10.01 -16.82 36.38
C LYS A 84 9.16 -17.39 37.52
N THR A 85 8.99 -16.64 38.61
CA THR A 85 8.20 -17.03 39.79
C THR A 85 6.79 -16.44 39.82
N CYS A 86 6.35 -15.80 38.73
CA CYS A 86 5.04 -15.15 38.65
C CYS A 86 3.89 -16.16 38.82
N ASP A 87 2.98 -15.87 39.74
CA ASP A 87 1.64 -16.48 39.75
C ASP A 87 0.80 -15.86 38.63
N VAL A 88 0.85 -16.52 37.47
CA VAL A 88 0.23 -16.03 36.24
C VAL A 88 -1.29 -15.85 36.38
N ASP A 89 -1.97 -16.76 37.07
CA ASP A 89 -3.43 -16.68 37.23
C ASP A 89 -3.81 -15.49 38.12
N ALA A 90 -3.12 -15.31 39.25
CA ALA A 90 -3.34 -14.16 40.12
C ALA A 90 -3.00 -12.82 39.44
N ALA A 91 -1.94 -12.80 38.63
CA ALA A 91 -1.53 -11.62 37.89
C ALA A 91 -2.52 -11.24 36.77
N ASN A 92 -3.02 -12.22 36.02
CA ASN A 92 -4.05 -12.01 35.00
C ASN A 92 -5.37 -11.54 35.61
N GLN A 93 -5.81 -12.15 36.72
CA GLN A 93 -7.03 -11.72 37.41
C GLN A 93 -6.92 -10.29 37.92
N PHE A 94 -5.79 -9.94 38.54
CA PHE A 94 -5.54 -8.58 39.03
C PHE A 94 -5.61 -7.52 37.93
N LEU A 95 -5.03 -7.82 36.76
CA LEU A 95 -5.09 -6.92 35.60
C LEU A 95 -6.54 -6.70 35.12
N ILE A 96 -7.33 -7.77 35.03
CA ILE A 96 -8.72 -7.66 34.59
C ILE A 96 -9.57 -6.89 35.59
N ASP A 97 -9.40 -7.17 36.88
CA ASP A 97 -10.12 -6.46 37.94
C ASP A 97 -9.78 -4.96 37.93
N ASP A 98 -8.51 -4.61 37.73
CA ASP A 98 -8.05 -3.21 37.69
C ASP A 98 -8.55 -2.45 36.47
N LEU A 99 -8.72 -3.13 35.33
CA LEU A 99 -9.18 -2.52 34.07
C LEU A 99 -10.69 -2.62 33.84
N ALA A 100 -11.46 -3.26 34.72
CA ALA A 100 -12.90 -3.49 34.55
C ALA A 100 -13.69 -2.20 34.24
N ASP A 101 -13.30 -1.08 34.84
CA ASP A 101 -13.93 0.24 34.67
C ASP A 101 -13.15 1.16 33.70
N GLN A 102 -12.25 0.61 32.87
CA GLN A 102 -11.40 1.36 31.93
C GLN A 102 -11.72 0.97 30.47
N PRO A 103 -12.89 1.36 29.91
CA PRO A 103 -13.32 0.93 28.58
C PRO A 103 -12.40 1.40 27.44
N GLY A 104 -11.61 2.45 27.68
CA GLY A 104 -10.59 2.96 26.77
C GLY A 104 -9.26 2.19 26.80
N SER A 105 -9.15 1.12 27.59
CA SER A 105 -7.95 0.30 27.74
C SER A 105 -8.21 -1.15 27.35
N ARG A 106 -7.15 -1.92 27.11
CA ARG A 106 -7.20 -3.34 26.79
C ARG A 106 -6.15 -4.12 27.56
N ALA A 107 -6.42 -5.40 27.81
CA ALA A 107 -5.54 -6.30 28.54
C ALA A 107 -4.96 -7.38 27.61
N LEU A 108 -3.69 -7.73 27.77
CA LEU A 108 -3.12 -8.96 27.22
C LEU A 108 -2.88 -9.98 28.34
N MET A 109 -3.33 -11.21 28.10
CA MET A 109 -3.20 -12.32 29.03
C MET A 109 -1.76 -12.81 29.02
N LEU A 110 -1.11 -12.82 30.18
CA LEU A 110 0.18 -13.46 30.34
C LEU A 110 0.01 -14.97 30.21
N VAL A 111 0.73 -15.58 29.27
CA VAL A 111 0.70 -17.03 29.05
C VAL A 111 2.10 -17.64 29.09
N LYS A 112 2.18 -18.93 29.43
CA LYS A 112 3.42 -19.72 29.45
C LYS A 112 3.23 -21.02 28.65
N PRO A 113 4.30 -21.63 28.11
CA PRO A 113 4.20 -22.81 27.23
C PRO A 113 3.41 -23.99 27.79
N GLY A 114 3.53 -24.26 29.09
CA GLY A 114 2.89 -25.41 29.74
C GLY A 114 1.44 -25.20 30.20
N MET A 115 0.76 -24.13 29.77
CA MET A 115 -0.67 -23.94 30.08
C MET A 115 -1.56 -24.82 29.19
N ASP A 116 -2.72 -25.22 29.72
CA ASP A 116 -3.75 -25.93 28.97
C ASP A 116 -4.52 -24.96 28.05
N PRO A 117 -4.46 -25.13 26.71
CA PRO A 117 -5.15 -24.25 25.77
C PRO A 117 -6.67 -24.17 26.02
N ALA A 118 -7.31 -25.25 26.47
CA ALA A 118 -8.75 -25.26 26.75
C ALA A 118 -9.10 -24.41 27.97
N ALA A 119 -8.22 -24.38 28.98
CA ALA A 119 -8.38 -23.50 30.13
C ALA A 119 -8.18 -22.03 29.76
N VAL A 120 -7.21 -21.73 28.89
CA VAL A 120 -6.97 -20.38 28.35
C VAL A 120 -8.17 -19.91 27.54
N GLU A 121 -8.71 -20.75 26.67
CA GLU A 121 -9.90 -20.42 25.87
C GLU A 121 -11.10 -20.05 26.75
N LYS A 122 -11.32 -20.81 27.83
CA LYS A 122 -12.37 -20.49 28.82
C LYS A 122 -12.16 -19.13 29.49
N GLN A 123 -10.91 -18.72 29.74
CA GLN A 123 -10.62 -17.37 30.27
C GLN A 123 -10.86 -16.28 29.22
N LEU A 124 -10.61 -16.55 27.93
CA LEU A 124 -10.94 -15.64 26.83
C LEU A 124 -12.46 -15.40 26.71
N ASP A 125 -13.27 -16.42 26.97
CA ASP A 125 -14.74 -16.29 26.92
C ASP A 125 -15.30 -15.49 28.11
N ALA A 126 -14.59 -15.48 29.25
CA ALA A 126 -15.03 -14.83 30.48
C ALA A 126 -14.76 -13.32 30.50
N HIS A 127 -13.74 -12.85 29.79
CA HIS A 127 -13.25 -11.47 29.86
C HIS A 127 -12.78 -10.94 28.50
N PRO A 128 -12.87 -9.63 28.25
CA PRO A 128 -12.55 -9.03 26.95
C PRO A 128 -11.03 -8.84 26.75
N TRP A 129 -10.29 -9.95 26.75
CA TRP A 129 -8.85 -9.95 26.44
C TRP A 129 -8.62 -9.51 25.00
N ALA A 130 -7.64 -8.63 24.78
CA ALA A 130 -7.21 -8.23 23.45
C ALA A 130 -6.15 -9.16 22.85
N GLY A 131 -5.61 -10.09 23.65
CA GLY A 131 -4.66 -11.10 23.20
C GLY A 131 -3.70 -11.56 24.27
N PHE A 132 -2.47 -11.87 23.89
CA PHE A 132 -1.50 -12.58 24.70
C PHE A 132 -0.19 -11.82 24.89
N LYS A 133 0.35 -11.90 26.10
CA LYS A 133 1.71 -11.52 26.45
C LYS A 133 2.53 -12.79 26.63
N VAL A 134 3.57 -12.93 25.80
CA VAL A 134 4.56 -14.01 25.90
C VAL A 134 5.91 -13.44 26.32
N TYR A 135 6.74 -14.27 26.96
CA TYR A 135 8.04 -13.82 27.43
C TYR A 135 9.04 -14.95 27.59
N HIS A 136 10.29 -14.70 27.19
CA HIS A 136 11.37 -15.68 27.14
C HIS A 136 11.71 -16.31 28.50
N VAL A 137 11.40 -15.65 29.63
CA VAL A 137 11.67 -16.19 30.98
C VAL A 137 10.97 -17.53 31.25
N TYR A 138 9.95 -17.87 30.47
CA TYR A 138 9.23 -19.14 30.55
C TYR A 138 9.78 -20.24 29.63
N ALA A 139 10.81 -19.97 28.84
CA ALA A 139 11.53 -21.00 28.10
C ALA A 139 12.26 -21.94 29.08
N ASP A 140 12.21 -23.25 28.82
CA ASP A 140 12.87 -24.26 29.65
C ASP A 140 14.37 -24.37 29.34
N ARG A 141 15.11 -23.29 29.65
CA ARG A 141 16.57 -23.25 29.52
C ARG A 141 17.24 -22.32 30.53
N PRO A 142 18.55 -22.51 30.81
CA PRO A 142 19.29 -21.66 31.74
C PRO A 142 19.41 -20.21 31.27
N ARG A 143 19.90 -19.97 30.04
CA ARG A 143 20.02 -18.63 29.45
C ARG A 143 18.85 -18.36 28.51
N THR A 144 17.77 -17.84 29.08
CA THR A 144 16.53 -17.56 28.34
C THR A 144 16.69 -16.44 27.31
N MET A 145 17.71 -15.59 27.41
CA MET A 145 18.06 -14.59 26.39
C MET A 145 18.50 -15.20 25.05
N ASP A 146 18.84 -16.50 25.03
CA ASP A 146 19.21 -17.22 23.81
C ASP A 146 18.06 -18.12 23.32
N ALA A 147 16.87 -18.03 23.92
CA ALA A 147 15.72 -18.84 23.53
C ALA A 147 15.28 -18.55 22.09
N ALA A 148 14.92 -19.59 21.35
CA ALA A 148 14.13 -19.46 20.14
C ALA A 148 12.67 -19.09 20.52
N ASN A 149 11.95 -18.46 19.59
CA ASN A 149 10.62 -17.93 19.88
C ASN A 149 9.61 -19.03 20.23
N ASP A 150 9.69 -20.20 19.58
CA ASP A 150 8.85 -21.38 19.84
C ASP A 150 9.02 -21.96 21.25
N GLU A 151 10.14 -21.71 21.92
CA GLU A 151 10.37 -22.16 23.30
C GLU A 151 9.50 -21.43 24.33
N PHE A 152 8.95 -20.25 23.99
CA PHE A 152 8.14 -19.44 24.90
C PHE A 152 6.84 -18.88 24.28
N LEU A 153 6.67 -18.98 22.97
CA LEU A 153 5.46 -18.69 22.21
C LEU A 153 4.99 -20.01 21.56
N PRO A 154 4.20 -20.83 22.26
CA PRO A 154 3.75 -22.11 21.74
C PRO A 154 2.71 -21.95 20.62
N GLU A 155 2.63 -22.94 19.72
CA GLU A 155 1.80 -22.88 18.50
C GLU A 155 0.31 -22.61 18.78
N TRP A 156 -0.24 -23.18 19.86
CA TRP A 156 -1.65 -22.97 20.23
C TRP A 156 -1.99 -21.49 20.49
N VAL A 157 -1.01 -20.66 20.88
CA VAL A 157 -1.21 -19.21 21.04
C VAL A 157 -1.44 -18.55 19.68
N TRP A 158 -0.69 -18.95 18.65
CA TRP A 158 -0.89 -18.49 17.29
C TRP A 158 -2.24 -18.92 16.74
N GLU A 159 -2.62 -20.18 16.94
CA GLU A 159 -3.91 -20.72 16.51
C GLU A 159 -5.09 -19.96 17.14
N LEU A 160 -5.08 -19.78 18.47
CA LEU A 160 -6.14 -19.03 19.16
C LEU A 160 -6.15 -17.55 18.75
N ALA A 161 -4.97 -16.93 18.61
CA ALA A 161 -4.89 -15.54 18.18
C ALA A 161 -5.43 -15.34 16.76
N HIS A 162 -5.15 -16.29 15.86
CA HIS A 162 -5.68 -16.28 14.51
C HIS A 162 -7.20 -16.45 14.49
N GLN A 163 -7.72 -17.47 15.18
CA GLN A 163 -9.16 -17.77 15.21
C GLN A 163 -9.99 -16.61 15.77
N ARG A 164 -9.44 -15.88 16.74
CA ARG A 164 -10.16 -14.80 17.46
C ARG A 164 -9.66 -13.40 17.10
N SER A 165 -8.77 -13.26 16.11
CA SER A 165 -8.17 -11.98 15.69
C SER A 165 -7.50 -11.19 16.82
N LEU A 166 -6.83 -11.90 17.72
CA LEU A 166 -6.18 -11.34 18.92
C LEU A 166 -4.72 -10.95 18.67
N ALA A 167 -4.21 -10.11 19.58
CA ALA A 167 -2.84 -9.65 19.58
C ALA A 167 -1.86 -10.65 20.21
N ILE A 168 -0.60 -10.62 19.79
CA ILE A 168 0.51 -11.31 20.47
C ILE A 168 1.63 -10.29 20.69
N MET A 169 1.94 -9.95 21.94
CA MET A 169 3.05 -9.07 22.29
C MET A 169 4.34 -9.89 22.47
N LEU A 170 5.22 -9.84 21.47
CA LEU A 170 6.46 -10.61 21.43
C LEU A 170 7.67 -9.76 21.82
N HIS A 171 8.34 -10.17 22.90
CA HIS A 171 9.68 -9.71 23.26
C HIS A 171 10.69 -10.71 22.74
N MET A 172 11.10 -10.54 21.47
CA MET A 172 12.08 -11.42 20.84
C MET A 172 13.43 -11.30 21.54
N VAL A 173 14.16 -12.41 21.64
CA VAL A 173 15.50 -12.45 22.25
C VAL A 173 16.57 -12.83 21.21
N ARG A 174 17.74 -13.33 21.64
CA ARG A 174 18.97 -13.58 20.87
C ARG A 174 19.74 -12.30 20.53
N ASP A 175 21.06 -12.35 20.55
CA ASP A 175 21.91 -11.15 20.57
C ASP A 175 21.67 -10.20 19.37
N GLU A 176 21.42 -10.77 18.18
CA GLU A 176 21.19 -10.01 16.93
C GLU A 176 19.72 -9.64 16.67
N ALA A 177 18.80 -10.00 17.57
CA ALA A 177 17.38 -9.67 17.48
C ALA A 177 16.79 -9.90 16.07
N MET A 178 16.37 -8.85 15.37
CA MET A 178 15.72 -8.94 14.05
C MET A 178 16.67 -9.28 12.90
N VAL A 179 18.00 -9.22 13.10
CA VAL A 179 18.98 -9.71 12.13
C VAL A 179 19.18 -11.22 12.26
N ASP A 180 18.88 -11.81 13.42
CA ASP A 180 19.04 -13.26 13.61
C ASP A 180 18.15 -14.04 12.62
N PRO A 181 18.72 -14.91 11.77
CA PRO A 181 17.97 -15.62 10.73
C PRO A 181 16.83 -16.51 11.26
N HIS A 182 16.95 -17.01 12.50
CA HIS A 182 15.88 -17.82 13.11
C HIS A 182 14.70 -16.94 13.49
N ASN A 183 14.94 -15.75 14.04
CA ASN A 183 13.88 -14.79 14.33
C ASN A 183 13.19 -14.34 13.04
N GLN A 184 13.97 -14.00 12.01
CA GLN A 184 13.45 -13.61 10.69
C GLN A 184 12.52 -14.67 10.09
N LYS A 185 13.02 -15.91 10.02
CA LYS A 185 12.29 -17.03 9.47
C LYS A 185 11.02 -17.32 10.28
N TYR A 186 11.17 -17.47 11.61
CA TYR A 186 10.06 -17.79 12.50
C TYR A 186 8.92 -16.77 12.40
N ILE A 187 9.24 -15.48 12.55
CA ILE A 187 8.23 -14.41 12.54
C ILE A 187 7.53 -14.37 11.19
N ARG A 188 8.27 -14.42 10.08
CA ARG A 188 7.67 -14.37 8.75
C ARG A 188 6.77 -15.57 8.49
N GLU A 189 7.24 -16.78 8.77
CA GLU A 189 6.47 -18.02 8.54
C GLU A 189 5.17 -18.03 9.34
N HIS A 190 5.22 -17.71 10.64
CA HIS A 190 4.03 -17.73 11.49
C HIS A 190 3.05 -16.60 11.15
N CYS A 191 3.53 -15.39 10.85
CA CYS A 191 2.64 -14.32 10.40
C CYS A 191 1.91 -14.68 9.11
N LEU A 192 2.58 -15.38 8.17
CA LEU A 192 1.98 -15.84 6.92
C LEU A 192 1.01 -17.02 7.12
N GLN A 193 1.32 -17.93 8.05
CA GLN A 193 0.46 -19.06 8.41
C GLN A 193 -0.79 -18.60 9.18
N TYR A 194 -0.66 -17.53 9.97
CA TYR A 194 -1.69 -17.03 10.88
C TYR A 194 -2.07 -15.56 10.58
N PRO A 195 -2.64 -15.26 9.39
CA PRO A 195 -2.82 -13.87 8.94
C PRO A 195 -3.75 -13.02 9.82
N ASN A 196 -4.70 -13.63 10.54
CA ASN A 196 -5.58 -12.92 11.48
C ASN A 196 -4.94 -12.65 12.86
N ALA A 197 -3.85 -13.33 13.22
CA ALA A 197 -3.15 -13.07 14.49
C ALA A 197 -2.34 -11.78 14.37
N LYS A 198 -2.51 -10.85 15.33
CA LYS A 198 -1.89 -9.52 15.24
C LYS A 198 -0.60 -9.48 16.07
N LEU A 199 0.55 -9.67 15.42
CA LEU A 199 1.84 -9.68 16.12
C LEU A 199 2.30 -8.25 16.43
N ILE A 200 2.60 -7.98 17.69
CA ILE A 200 3.25 -6.74 18.14
C ILE A 200 4.70 -7.08 18.51
N LEU A 201 5.64 -6.53 17.76
CA LEU A 201 7.07 -6.64 18.03
C LEU A 201 7.50 -5.51 18.97
N ALA A 202 7.75 -5.88 20.22
CA ALA A 202 8.06 -4.92 21.26
C ALA A 202 9.39 -4.19 21.01
N HIS A 203 9.48 -2.95 21.49
CA HIS A 203 10.68 -2.12 21.43
C HIS A 203 11.21 -2.01 19.99
N ALA A 204 10.38 -1.65 19.02
CA ALA A 204 10.76 -1.56 17.61
C ALA A 204 11.51 -2.82 17.09
N ALA A 205 10.98 -4.02 17.41
CA ALA A 205 11.64 -5.31 17.17
C ALA A 205 12.99 -5.46 17.90
N ARG A 206 13.00 -5.11 19.20
CA ARG A 206 14.19 -5.06 20.07
C ARG A 206 15.32 -4.20 19.48
N GLY A 207 14.96 -3.02 19.00
CA GLY A 207 15.85 -2.00 18.43
C GLY A 207 16.72 -1.25 19.44
N PHE A 208 17.08 -1.86 20.57
CA PHE A 208 18.02 -1.28 21.53
C PHE A 208 19.42 -1.10 20.92
N CYS A 209 19.81 -2.00 20.01
CA CYS A 209 20.83 -1.74 18.99
C CYS A 209 20.08 -1.35 17.72
N ALA A 210 20.15 -0.07 17.35
CA ALA A 210 19.39 0.47 16.23
C ALA A 210 19.63 -0.32 14.93
N GLN A 211 20.87 -0.75 14.69
CA GLN A 211 21.29 -1.43 13.47
C GLN A 211 20.59 -2.78 13.27
N HIS A 212 20.22 -3.48 14.35
CA HIS A 212 19.51 -4.75 14.23
C HIS A 212 18.10 -4.58 13.63
N THR A 213 17.39 -3.51 13.98
CA THR A 213 16.11 -3.19 13.33
C THR A 213 16.35 -2.71 11.90
N VAL A 214 17.31 -1.79 11.69
CA VAL A 214 17.60 -1.21 10.36
C VAL A 214 17.90 -2.29 9.33
N ASP A 215 18.77 -3.24 9.66
CA ASP A 215 19.21 -4.28 8.73
C ASP A 215 18.23 -5.46 8.65
N GLY A 216 17.56 -5.80 9.75
CA GLY A 216 16.76 -7.02 9.84
C GLY A 216 15.36 -6.90 9.25
N LEU A 217 14.76 -5.70 9.28
CA LEU A 217 13.30 -5.59 9.11
C LEU A 217 12.79 -5.87 7.69
N HIS A 218 13.66 -5.78 6.68
CA HIS A 218 13.31 -5.94 5.26
C HIS A 218 12.64 -7.29 4.94
N VAL A 219 12.93 -8.33 5.72
CA VAL A 219 12.32 -9.66 5.57
C VAL A 219 10.83 -9.68 5.90
N LEU A 220 10.33 -8.70 6.67
CA LEU A 220 8.92 -8.59 7.04
C LEU A 220 8.11 -7.73 6.06
N ARG A 221 8.72 -7.26 4.95
CA ARG A 221 7.95 -6.58 3.89
C ARG A 221 6.87 -7.50 3.35
N GLY A 222 5.68 -6.93 3.13
CA GLY A 222 4.49 -7.64 2.67
C GLY A 222 3.76 -8.46 3.75
N VAL A 223 4.24 -8.46 4.99
CA VAL A 223 3.53 -9.07 6.13
C VAL A 223 2.59 -8.02 6.74
N ASP A 224 1.29 -8.23 6.60
CA ASP A 224 0.29 -7.21 6.97
C ASP A 224 -0.11 -7.22 8.44
N ASN A 225 0.14 -8.32 9.15
CA ASN A 225 -0.30 -8.56 10.52
C ASN A 225 0.81 -8.37 11.56
N VAL A 226 1.76 -7.47 11.27
CA VAL A 226 2.82 -7.05 12.21
C VAL A 226 2.70 -5.57 12.56
N TRP A 227 2.90 -5.26 13.83
CA TRP A 227 2.97 -3.92 14.42
C TRP A 227 4.20 -3.79 15.32
N PHE A 228 4.56 -2.56 15.63
CA PHE A 228 5.73 -2.22 16.43
C PHE A 228 5.35 -1.21 17.49
N ASP A 229 5.93 -1.29 18.68
CA ASP A 229 5.83 -0.20 19.67
C ASP A 229 7.12 0.61 19.78
N THR A 230 7.02 1.85 20.27
CA THR A 230 8.15 2.77 20.47
C THR A 230 8.86 2.60 21.82
N SER A 231 8.45 1.61 22.61
CA SER A 231 8.77 1.60 24.04
C SER A 231 10.24 1.32 24.31
N ALA A 232 10.82 2.06 25.25
CA ALA A 232 12.26 2.02 25.58
C ALA A 232 13.21 2.26 24.38
N ILE A 233 12.75 2.84 23.28
CA ILE A 233 13.58 3.17 22.10
C ILE A 233 14.02 4.63 22.13
N ALA A 234 15.30 4.85 22.45
CA ALA A 234 15.90 6.18 22.58
C ALA A 234 16.68 6.66 21.33
N GLU A 235 16.59 5.92 20.21
CA GLU A 235 17.23 6.27 18.94
C GLU A 235 16.20 6.31 17.81
N ALA A 236 16.30 7.31 16.93
CA ALA A 236 15.30 7.52 15.87
C ALA A 236 15.41 6.51 14.72
N ALA A 237 16.60 6.00 14.41
CA ALA A 237 16.86 5.11 13.26
C ALA A 237 15.94 3.86 13.16
N PRO A 238 15.68 3.09 14.23
CA PRO A 238 14.73 1.97 14.15
C PRO A 238 13.31 2.45 13.84
N LEU A 239 12.87 3.56 14.42
CA LEU A 239 11.55 4.14 14.19
C LEU A 239 11.41 4.69 12.75
N GLU A 240 12.43 5.37 12.25
CA GLU A 240 12.49 5.84 10.86
C GLU A 240 12.39 4.67 9.88
N THR A 241 13.06 3.56 10.17
CA THR A 241 13.02 2.35 9.35
C THR A 241 11.61 1.76 9.31
N ILE A 242 10.98 1.59 10.48
CA ILE A 242 9.60 1.09 10.57
C ILE A 242 8.65 2.00 9.79
N LEU A 243 8.72 3.32 10.00
CA LEU A 243 7.83 4.28 9.34
C LEU A 243 8.01 4.29 7.81
N ARG A 244 9.25 4.23 7.31
CA ARG A 244 9.51 4.13 5.86
C ARG A 244 8.94 2.87 5.25
N MET A 245 9.00 1.75 5.98
CA MET A 245 8.67 0.43 5.47
C MET A 245 7.21 0.03 5.66
N PHE A 246 6.57 0.47 6.74
CA PHE A 246 5.25 0.00 7.16
C PHE A 246 4.23 1.13 7.36
N GLY A 247 4.69 2.39 7.37
CA GLY A 247 3.84 3.55 7.58
C GLY A 247 3.45 3.80 9.05
N PRO A 248 2.77 4.92 9.33
CA PRO A 248 2.40 5.33 10.69
C PRO A 248 1.39 4.38 11.35
N TRP A 249 0.53 3.71 10.58
CA TRP A 249 -0.48 2.79 11.12
C TRP A 249 0.11 1.53 11.79
N LYS A 250 1.39 1.24 11.56
CA LYS A 250 2.08 0.07 12.12
C LYS A 250 3.03 0.41 13.26
N LEU A 251 3.26 1.69 13.56
CA LEU A 251 4.07 2.12 14.70
C LEU A 251 3.16 2.69 15.79
N MET A 252 3.16 2.06 16.96
CA MET A 252 2.33 2.44 18.09
C MET A 252 3.20 3.08 19.18
N PHE A 253 2.74 4.20 19.70
CA PHE A 253 3.36 4.81 20.85
C PHE A 253 3.26 3.87 22.08
N GLY A 254 4.38 3.67 22.77
CA GLY A 254 4.44 2.89 23.99
C GLY A 254 5.51 3.41 24.95
N PHE A 255 5.23 3.34 26.26
CA PHE A 255 6.17 3.78 27.30
C PHE A 255 6.99 2.63 27.90
N ASP A 256 6.44 1.42 27.94
CA ASP A 256 6.96 0.32 28.75
C ASP A 256 7.02 0.70 30.24
N TRP A 257 5.94 1.23 30.79
CA TRP A 257 5.91 1.56 32.22
C TRP A 257 5.99 0.29 33.08
N PRO A 258 6.90 0.18 34.09
CA PRO A 258 7.62 1.26 34.77
C PRO A 258 9.04 1.57 34.25
N VAL A 259 9.49 0.98 33.15
CA VAL A 259 10.81 1.29 32.55
C VAL A 259 10.88 2.76 32.11
N SER A 260 9.78 3.35 31.63
CA SER A 260 9.71 4.75 31.20
C SER A 260 10.12 5.77 32.27
N ILE A 261 9.94 5.47 33.56
CA ILE A 261 10.28 6.37 34.66
C ILE A 261 11.70 6.16 35.20
N LEU A 262 12.45 5.22 34.61
CA LEU A 262 13.87 5.07 34.92
C LEU A 262 14.68 6.23 34.36
N ARG A 263 15.73 6.62 35.09
CA ARG A 263 16.69 7.61 34.62
C ARG A 263 17.81 6.96 33.83
N GLY A 264 17.83 7.21 32.53
CA GLY A 264 18.77 6.59 31.62
C GLY A 264 18.15 6.25 30.27
N ARG A 265 18.94 5.58 29.43
CA ARG A 265 18.53 5.13 28.11
C ARG A 265 19.39 3.97 27.62
N PRO A 266 18.87 3.12 26.73
CA PRO A 266 19.72 2.25 25.94
C PRO A 266 20.47 3.09 24.90
N ILE A 267 21.71 2.67 24.62
CA ILE A 267 22.52 3.20 23.54
C ILE A 267 23.14 2.07 22.74
N SER A 268 23.21 2.24 21.43
CA SER A 268 23.98 1.37 20.55
C SER A 268 25.48 1.57 20.79
N ILE A 269 26.22 0.47 20.98
CA ILE A 269 27.69 0.46 21.09
C ILE A 269 28.23 -0.62 20.16
N GLY A 270 28.90 -0.21 19.08
CA GLY A 270 29.32 -1.14 18.04
C GLY A 270 28.11 -1.84 17.41
N TYR A 271 28.09 -3.18 17.45
CA TYR A 271 26.98 -4.01 16.96
C TYR A 271 26.15 -4.61 18.11
N GLY A 272 26.11 -3.92 19.25
CA GLY A 272 25.31 -4.30 20.42
C GLY A 272 24.75 -3.05 21.09
N PHE A 273 24.26 -3.21 22.33
CA PHE A 273 23.76 -2.07 23.11
C PHE A 273 24.15 -2.18 24.58
N HIS A 274 24.13 -1.05 25.26
CA HIS A 274 24.28 -0.97 26.71
C HIS A 274 23.27 0.02 27.28
N TRP A 275 22.74 -0.28 28.46
CA TRP A 275 21.92 0.67 29.20
C TRP A 275 22.83 1.58 30.04
N ILE A 276 22.71 2.88 29.82
CA ILE A 276 23.32 3.88 30.70
C ILE A 276 22.23 4.34 31.66
N TYR A 277 22.47 4.12 32.95
CA TYR A 277 21.61 4.53 34.05
C TYR A 277 22.26 5.65 34.87
N ALA A 278 21.46 6.26 35.76
CA ALA A 278 21.98 7.23 36.72
C ALA A 278 23.00 6.65 37.70
N ASP A 279 22.96 5.34 37.97
CA ASP A 279 23.76 4.67 39.00
C ASP A 279 24.92 3.80 38.47
N ASN A 280 24.99 3.55 37.15
CA ASN A 280 26.06 2.76 36.53
C ASN A 280 27.10 3.60 35.76
N THR A 281 26.99 4.93 35.84
CA THR A 281 27.83 5.88 35.11
C THR A 281 28.24 7.03 36.04
N GLU A 282 29.49 7.50 35.93
CA GLU A 282 30.02 8.62 36.73
C GLU A 282 29.58 9.98 36.15
N TRP A 283 28.43 10.49 36.62
CA TRP A 283 27.85 11.74 36.12
C TRP A 283 28.49 13.01 36.71
N ASP A 284 29.15 12.93 37.87
CA ASP A 284 29.68 14.10 38.59
C ASP A 284 30.76 14.87 37.81
N ASN A 285 31.40 14.24 36.82
CA ASN A 285 32.39 14.87 35.95
C ASN A 285 31.78 15.45 34.65
N TRP A 286 30.45 15.40 34.50
CA TRP A 286 29.75 15.77 33.27
C TRP A 286 28.76 16.92 33.48
N ASN A 287 29.18 18.14 33.13
CA ASN A 287 28.40 19.36 33.34
C ASN A 287 27.44 19.72 32.19
N LEU A 288 27.37 18.88 31.15
CA LEU A 288 26.59 19.17 29.93
C LEU A 288 25.25 18.42 29.87
N ALA A 289 25.11 17.33 30.61
CA ALA A 289 23.93 16.47 30.56
C ALA A 289 23.75 15.68 31.85
N THR A 290 22.49 15.40 32.19
CA THR A 290 22.11 14.49 33.28
C THR A 290 21.09 13.47 32.78
N PRO A 291 21.03 12.27 33.39
CA PRO A 291 20.04 11.24 33.07
C PRO A 291 18.61 11.76 33.15
N GLN A 292 17.91 11.75 32.02
CA GLN A 292 16.49 12.05 31.93
C GLN A 292 15.65 10.77 32.08
N LEU A 293 14.34 10.93 32.25
CA LEU A 293 13.41 9.81 32.19
C LEU A 293 13.51 9.11 30.83
N CYS A 294 13.57 7.78 30.80
CA CYS A 294 13.60 6.99 29.57
C CYS A 294 12.41 7.32 28.66
N GLY A 295 11.24 7.62 29.23
CA GLY A 295 10.05 8.06 28.48
C GLY A 295 10.27 9.37 27.72
N LEU A 296 11.02 10.33 28.28
CA LEU A 296 11.40 11.58 27.58
C LEU A 296 12.33 11.29 26.41
N GLU A 297 13.34 10.43 26.62
CA GLU A 297 14.27 10.00 25.57
C GLU A 297 13.53 9.29 24.41
N CYS A 298 12.55 8.45 24.74
CA CYS A 298 11.71 7.78 23.73
C CYS A 298 10.88 8.79 22.92
N LEU A 299 10.22 9.74 23.59
CA LEU A 299 9.46 10.79 22.92
C LEU A 299 10.33 11.67 22.01
N LEU A 300 11.56 11.96 22.42
CA LEU A 300 12.53 12.69 21.59
C LEU A 300 12.95 11.89 20.35
N ALA A 301 13.15 10.57 20.48
CA ALA A 301 13.42 9.69 19.34
C ALA A 301 12.25 9.65 18.34
N VAL A 302 11.01 9.52 18.84
CA VAL A 302 9.80 9.57 18.00
C VAL A 302 9.70 10.95 17.30
N LYS A 303 9.91 12.04 18.03
CA LYS A 303 9.92 13.41 17.47
C LYS A 303 10.94 13.58 16.36
N GLN A 304 12.15 13.06 16.56
CA GLN A 304 13.21 13.13 15.56
C GLN A 304 12.83 12.32 14.32
N ALA A 305 12.33 11.09 14.47
CA ALA A 305 11.90 10.26 13.35
C ALA A 305 10.78 10.92 12.53
N CYS A 306 9.74 11.46 13.19
CA CYS A 306 8.67 12.21 12.54
C CYS A 306 9.20 13.42 11.77
N ARG A 307 10.19 14.13 12.33
CA ARG A 307 10.83 15.28 11.69
C ARG A 307 11.65 14.88 10.48
N SER A 308 12.48 13.83 10.57
CA SER A 308 13.31 13.34 9.46
C SER A 308 12.47 12.93 8.25
N LEU A 309 11.26 12.44 8.50
CA LEU A 309 10.34 11.95 7.47
C LEU A 309 9.30 12.96 7.02
N GLY A 310 9.23 14.14 7.65
CA GLY A 310 8.24 15.15 7.31
C GLY A 310 6.80 14.74 7.63
N LEU A 311 6.59 13.95 8.69
CA LEU A 311 5.27 13.49 9.11
C LEU A 311 4.38 14.66 9.56
N THR A 312 3.10 14.57 9.22
CA THR A 312 2.08 15.59 9.49
C THR A 312 1.51 15.45 10.90
N PRO A 313 0.72 16.43 11.39
CA PRO A 313 -0.03 16.28 12.63
C PRO A 313 -0.89 15.00 12.67
N ARG A 314 -1.57 14.69 11.58
CA ARG A 314 -2.39 13.48 11.47
C ARG A 314 -1.57 12.20 11.64
N ASP A 315 -0.40 12.12 11.02
CA ASP A 315 0.47 10.94 11.15
C ASP A 315 0.92 10.73 12.60
N ARG A 316 1.15 11.83 13.34
CA ARG A 316 1.44 11.76 14.77
C ARG A 316 0.24 11.25 15.56
N ASP A 317 -0.98 11.73 15.27
CA ASP A 317 -2.19 11.25 15.95
C ASP A 317 -2.39 9.74 15.76
N ILE A 318 -2.06 9.22 14.57
CA ILE A 318 -2.05 7.78 14.27
C ILE A 318 -1.06 7.05 15.16
N ILE A 319 0.21 7.49 15.18
CA ILE A 319 1.28 6.87 15.97
C ILE A 319 0.95 6.91 17.47
N PHE A 320 0.46 8.05 17.96
CA PHE A 320 0.20 8.28 19.38
C PHE A 320 -1.10 7.67 19.89
N GLY A 321 -2.01 7.22 19.03
CA GLY A 321 -3.11 6.42 19.51
C GLY A 321 -4.11 5.89 18.49
N ALA A 322 -4.41 6.60 17.40
CA ALA A 322 -5.47 6.15 16.51
C ALA A 322 -5.16 4.78 15.86
N GLY A 323 -3.89 4.52 15.52
CA GLY A 323 -3.47 3.22 14.97
C GLY A 323 -3.62 2.06 15.97
N ALA A 324 -3.22 2.26 17.22
CA ALA A 324 -3.37 1.25 18.28
C ALA A 324 -4.84 0.98 18.59
N ARG A 325 -5.66 2.04 18.74
CA ARG A 325 -7.10 1.92 18.97
C ARG A 325 -7.79 1.17 17.85
N GLN A 326 -7.48 1.50 16.60
CA GLN A 326 -8.03 0.81 15.45
C GLN A 326 -7.66 -0.67 15.44
N MET A 327 -6.38 -0.99 15.63
CA MET A 327 -5.90 -2.37 15.67
C MET A 327 -6.57 -3.20 16.78
N LEU A 328 -6.91 -2.56 17.91
CA LEU A 328 -7.58 -3.15 19.07
C LEU A 328 -9.12 -3.07 19.05
N GLY A 329 -9.73 -2.48 18.01
CA GLY A 329 -11.18 -2.30 17.93
C GLY A 329 -11.75 -1.38 19.02
N ILE A 330 -11.01 -0.33 19.39
CA ILE A 330 -11.45 0.73 20.31
C ILE A 330 -11.97 1.88 19.44
N GLU A 331 -13.22 2.31 19.67
CA GLU A 331 -13.78 3.47 18.98
C GLU A 331 -12.94 4.73 19.26
N ASP A 332 -12.56 5.43 18.20
CA ASP A 332 -11.86 6.71 18.27
C ASP A 332 -12.73 7.80 17.64
N HIS A 333 -13.19 8.75 18.44
CA HIS A 333 -14.03 9.87 18.00
C HIS A 333 -13.22 11.10 17.56
N SER A 334 -11.89 11.00 17.44
CA SER A 334 -11.02 12.13 17.10
C SER A 334 -11.07 12.58 15.63
N ASN A 335 -11.76 11.84 14.75
CA ASN A 335 -11.78 12.12 13.31
C ASN A 335 -13.03 12.94 12.93
N ASP A 336 -12.87 14.26 12.79
CA ASP A 336 -13.98 15.19 12.55
C ASP A 336 -14.68 15.03 11.17
N ARG A 337 -14.10 14.32 10.19
CA ARG A 337 -14.69 14.09 8.85
C ARG A 337 -14.20 12.79 8.20
N THR A 338 -15.14 11.98 7.72
CA THR A 338 -14.89 10.72 7.02
C THR A 338 -14.39 10.90 5.58
N GLY A 339 -13.96 9.82 4.95
CA GLY A 339 -13.68 9.79 3.51
C GLY A 339 -14.86 10.23 2.63
N GLN A 340 -16.09 9.90 3.05
CA GLN A 340 -17.30 10.29 2.31
C GLN A 340 -17.63 11.77 2.46
N ASP A 341 -17.50 12.35 3.66
CA ASP A 341 -17.72 13.78 3.87
C ASP A 341 -16.78 14.63 2.99
N ARG A 342 -15.55 14.15 2.79
CA ARG A 342 -14.59 14.78 1.87
C ARG A 342 -15.03 14.68 0.41
N TYR A 343 -15.63 13.57 0.00
CA TYR A 343 -16.10 13.38 -1.37
C TYR A 343 -17.33 14.24 -1.69
N GLU A 344 -18.25 14.38 -0.74
CA GLU A 344 -19.38 15.30 -0.85
C GLU A 344 -18.90 16.74 -1.02
N GLN A 345 -17.93 17.17 -0.22
CA GLN A 345 -17.31 18.48 -0.36
C GLN A 345 -16.63 18.63 -1.75
N ALA A 346 -15.84 17.65 -2.16
CA ALA A 346 -15.13 17.68 -3.44
C ALA A 346 -16.10 17.76 -4.63
N SER A 347 -17.23 17.07 -4.57
CA SER A 347 -18.26 17.09 -5.61
C SER A 347 -18.87 18.48 -5.84
N GLN A 348 -18.75 19.41 -4.88
CA GLN A 348 -19.18 20.80 -5.04
C GLN A 348 -18.13 21.71 -5.70
N ILE A 349 -16.85 21.33 -5.66
CA ILE A 349 -15.73 22.20 -6.07
C ILE A 349 -14.84 21.62 -7.19
N ILE A 350 -14.95 20.32 -7.46
CA ILE A 350 -14.26 19.60 -8.53
C ILE A 350 -15.34 19.01 -9.43
N PRO A 351 -15.32 19.28 -10.75
CA PRO A 351 -16.23 18.62 -11.69
C PRO A 351 -16.17 17.10 -11.53
N PHE A 352 -17.32 16.46 -11.32
CA PHE A 352 -17.45 15.03 -11.01
C PHE A 352 -16.80 14.56 -9.69
N GLY A 353 -16.38 15.46 -8.81
CA GLY A 353 -15.76 15.16 -7.52
C GLY A 353 -14.33 14.59 -7.61
N VAL A 354 -13.84 14.27 -8.81
CA VAL A 354 -12.54 13.61 -9.04
C VAL A 354 -11.83 14.15 -10.28
N GLN A 355 -10.50 14.01 -10.32
CA GLN A 355 -9.68 14.38 -11.48
C GLN A 355 -9.63 13.30 -12.58
N LEU A 356 -9.79 12.03 -12.19
CA LEU A 356 -9.78 10.89 -13.11
C LEU A 356 -11.12 10.16 -13.03
N LEU A 357 -11.90 10.22 -14.10
CA LEU A 357 -13.25 9.66 -14.15
C LEU A 357 -13.29 8.14 -13.91
N SER A 358 -12.24 7.39 -14.28
CA SER A 358 -12.14 5.95 -14.01
C SER A 358 -12.03 5.61 -12.51
N LYS A 359 -11.70 6.58 -11.66
CA LYS A 359 -11.64 6.43 -10.19
C LYS A 359 -12.85 7.01 -9.48
N LYS A 360 -13.85 7.48 -10.23
CA LYS A 360 -15.08 8.04 -9.68
C LYS A 360 -15.83 6.98 -8.84
N PRO A 361 -16.14 7.21 -7.55
CA PRO A 361 -16.81 6.23 -6.67
C PRO A 361 -18.10 5.62 -7.23
N GLU A 362 -18.85 6.40 -8.00
CA GLU A 362 -20.11 5.97 -8.62
C GLU A 362 -19.91 4.91 -9.71
N ASN A 363 -18.69 4.67 -10.18
CA ASN A 363 -18.37 3.57 -11.09
C ASN A 363 -18.14 2.24 -10.36
N PHE A 364 -18.15 2.24 -9.03
CA PHE A 364 -17.91 1.08 -8.17
C PHE A 364 -19.15 0.79 -7.30
N ALA A 365 -19.22 1.37 -6.11
CA ALA A 365 -20.34 1.27 -5.18
C ALA A 365 -20.68 2.66 -4.61
N PRO A 366 -21.59 3.42 -5.26
CA PRO A 366 -21.97 4.75 -4.81
C PRO A 366 -22.34 4.79 -3.32
N GLY A 367 -21.78 5.76 -2.58
CA GLY A 367 -22.01 5.93 -1.13
C GLY A 367 -21.33 4.90 -0.23
N GLN A 368 -20.66 3.88 -0.79
CA GLN A 368 -19.97 2.83 -0.02
C GLN A 368 -18.48 2.73 -0.36
N TRP A 369 -18.10 3.02 -1.60
CA TRP A 369 -16.72 2.97 -2.05
C TRP A 369 -15.87 4.07 -1.37
N PRO A 370 -14.69 3.73 -0.81
CA PRO A 370 -13.79 4.72 -0.21
C PRO A 370 -13.21 5.62 -1.30
N ALA A 371 -13.56 6.91 -1.27
CA ALA A 371 -13.15 7.87 -2.30
C ALA A 371 -11.69 8.33 -2.18
N TYR A 372 -11.08 8.19 -0.99
CA TYR A 372 -9.75 8.69 -0.67
C TYR A 372 -8.94 7.67 0.12
N PHE A 373 -7.63 7.67 -0.10
CA PHE A 373 -6.66 6.87 0.65
C PHE A 373 -5.74 7.75 1.49
N ALA A 374 -5.33 7.25 2.66
CA ALA A 374 -4.28 7.82 3.49
C ALA A 374 -2.90 7.22 3.15
N GLU A 375 -2.85 5.91 2.90
CA GLU A 375 -1.61 5.19 2.59
C GLU A 375 -1.89 4.10 1.53
N ALA A 376 -0.89 3.78 0.70
CA ALA A 376 -0.91 2.62 -0.17
C ALA A 376 0.50 2.01 -0.26
N ARG A 377 0.62 0.70 -0.06
CA ARG A 377 1.91 -0.01 -0.03
C ARG A 377 1.76 -1.47 -0.44
N GLY A 378 2.66 -1.95 -1.31
CA GLY A 378 2.50 -3.28 -1.90
C GLY A 378 1.14 -3.34 -2.62
N CYS A 379 0.27 -4.27 -2.25
CA CYS A 379 -1.11 -4.37 -2.73
C CYS A 379 -2.15 -3.89 -1.70
N SER A 380 -1.72 -3.33 -0.57
CA SER A 380 -2.58 -2.85 0.51
C SER A 380 -2.85 -1.34 0.40
N VAL A 381 -4.07 -0.91 0.69
CA VAL A 381 -4.52 0.49 0.71
C VAL A 381 -5.24 0.77 2.01
N VAL A 382 -4.92 1.88 2.66
CA VAL A 382 -5.61 2.37 3.87
C VAL A 382 -6.43 3.60 3.50
N ASP A 383 -7.74 3.59 3.76
CA ASP A 383 -8.61 4.75 3.50
C ASP A 383 -8.46 5.86 4.56
N LEU A 384 -9.18 6.98 4.41
CA LEU A 384 -9.12 8.06 5.40
C LEU A 384 -9.80 7.72 6.73
N ASP A 385 -10.59 6.65 6.77
CA ASP A 385 -11.29 6.14 7.94
C ASP A 385 -10.47 5.03 8.64
N GLY A 386 -9.29 4.72 8.11
CA GLY A 386 -8.35 3.73 8.62
C GLY A 386 -8.55 2.33 8.04
N ASN A 387 -9.65 2.04 7.34
CA ASN A 387 -9.91 0.70 6.85
C ASN A 387 -8.81 0.27 5.86
N THR A 388 -8.34 -0.97 6.03
CA THR A 388 -7.31 -1.56 5.17
C THR A 388 -7.95 -2.49 4.16
N TYR A 389 -7.56 -2.34 2.90
CA TYR A 389 -8.03 -3.17 1.80
C TYR A 389 -6.88 -3.72 0.97
N LYS A 390 -7.04 -4.93 0.44
CA LYS A 390 -6.22 -5.45 -0.67
C LYS A 390 -6.82 -4.99 -2.00
N ASP A 391 -6.02 -4.37 -2.86
CA ASP A 391 -6.48 -3.81 -4.14
C ASP A 391 -6.44 -4.83 -5.27
N PHE A 392 -7.58 -5.46 -5.53
CA PHE A 392 -7.83 -6.35 -6.67
C PHE A 392 -8.71 -5.68 -7.74
N ALA A 393 -8.81 -4.36 -7.72
CA ALA A 393 -9.61 -3.60 -8.67
C ALA A 393 -8.72 -3.00 -9.77
N GLY A 394 -8.74 -1.67 -9.89
CA GLY A 394 -8.05 -0.96 -10.96
C GLY A 394 -6.54 -0.80 -10.75
N PHE A 395 -6.02 -1.00 -9.54
CA PHE A 395 -4.60 -0.81 -9.17
C PHE A 395 -3.97 0.46 -9.76
N ALA A 396 -4.56 1.61 -9.42
CA ALA A 396 -4.26 2.92 -10.02
C ALA A 396 -4.34 2.95 -11.57
N VAL A 397 -5.34 2.23 -12.13
CA VAL A 397 -5.57 2.07 -13.58
C VAL A 397 -4.35 1.43 -14.27
N GLY A 398 -3.77 0.43 -13.59
CA GLY A 398 -2.63 -0.35 -14.07
C GLY A 398 -1.28 0.37 -14.05
N ALA A 399 -1.15 1.51 -13.35
CA ALA A 399 0.08 2.31 -13.35
C ALA A 399 1.21 1.79 -12.44
N SER A 400 0.88 1.06 -11.38
CA SER A 400 1.85 0.65 -10.34
C SER A 400 2.18 -0.85 -10.41
N ILE A 401 2.85 -1.28 -11.49
CA ILE A 401 3.08 -2.70 -11.80
C ILE A 401 3.93 -3.47 -10.77
N LEU A 402 4.78 -2.77 -10.02
CA LEU A 402 5.61 -3.35 -8.95
C LEU A 402 4.89 -3.36 -7.59
N GLY A 403 3.68 -2.79 -7.51
CA GLY A 403 3.00 -2.46 -6.26
C GLY A 403 3.20 -1.00 -5.85
N TYR A 404 2.39 -0.55 -4.90
CA TYR A 404 2.46 0.79 -4.33
C TYR A 404 3.72 0.96 -3.48
N ALA A 405 4.35 2.14 -3.56
CA ALA A 405 5.55 2.50 -2.80
C ALA A 405 6.68 1.45 -2.89
N ASP A 406 6.98 0.98 -4.10
CA ASP A 406 8.09 0.06 -4.34
C ASP A 406 9.42 0.69 -3.86
N PRO A 407 10.19 0.01 -2.99
CA PRO A 407 11.34 0.60 -2.31
C PRO A 407 12.42 1.08 -3.29
N ASP A 408 12.74 0.32 -4.33
CA ASP A 408 13.78 0.69 -5.29
C ASP A 408 13.40 1.97 -6.04
N VAL A 409 12.12 2.12 -6.38
CA VAL A 409 11.59 3.31 -7.08
C VAL A 409 11.50 4.49 -6.12
N THR A 410 10.94 4.27 -4.92
CA THR A 410 10.81 5.30 -3.89
C THR A 410 12.17 5.87 -3.50
N ASP A 411 13.16 5.03 -3.22
CA ASP A 411 14.50 5.48 -2.83
C ASP A 411 15.17 6.30 -3.94
N ALA A 412 15.07 5.85 -5.19
CA ALA A 412 15.59 6.57 -6.35
C ALA A 412 14.94 7.95 -6.50
N VAL A 413 13.61 8.03 -6.41
CA VAL A 413 12.85 9.28 -6.50
C VAL A 413 13.14 10.21 -5.32
N THR A 414 13.12 9.71 -4.09
CA THR A 414 13.41 10.50 -2.88
C THR A 414 14.80 11.11 -2.98
N ARG A 415 15.81 10.31 -3.35
CA ARG A 415 17.17 10.82 -3.57
C ARG A 415 17.19 11.92 -4.64
N ARG A 416 16.45 11.75 -5.74
CA ARG A 416 16.41 12.73 -6.82
C ARG A 416 15.80 14.06 -6.39
N ILE A 417 14.72 14.01 -5.62
CA ILE A 417 14.07 15.19 -5.04
C ILE A 417 15.03 15.95 -4.10
N GLN A 418 15.77 15.24 -3.25
CA GLN A 418 16.73 15.86 -2.32
C GLN A 418 17.87 16.59 -3.05
N PHE A 419 18.19 16.18 -4.27
CA PHE A 419 19.23 16.81 -5.09
C PHE A 419 18.68 17.85 -6.08
N GLY A 420 17.40 18.21 -5.96
CA GLY A 420 16.67 19.02 -6.92
C GLY A 420 16.19 18.20 -8.11
N SER A 421 14.87 18.26 -8.37
CA SER A 421 14.23 17.52 -9.45
C SER A 421 14.16 18.28 -10.78
N ILE A 422 14.30 19.61 -10.77
CA ILE A 422 14.20 20.46 -11.96
C ILE A 422 15.20 21.63 -11.88
N SER A 423 15.78 22.00 -13.02
CA SER A 423 16.78 23.06 -13.14
C SER A 423 16.71 23.71 -14.53
N THR A 424 17.46 24.80 -14.73
CA THR A 424 17.75 25.37 -16.07
C THR A 424 18.58 24.41 -16.92
N LEU A 425 19.40 23.56 -16.29
CA LEU A 425 20.15 22.50 -16.97
C LEU A 425 19.30 21.23 -17.04
N ASN A 426 19.49 20.44 -18.10
CA ASN A 426 18.76 19.19 -18.31
C ASN A 426 19.26 18.07 -17.36
N PRO A 427 18.38 17.16 -16.96
CA PRO A 427 18.77 16.00 -16.17
C PRO A 427 19.47 14.95 -17.03
N PRO A 428 20.63 14.40 -16.62
CA PRO A 428 21.30 13.35 -17.37
C PRO A 428 20.44 12.08 -17.51
N GLU A 429 19.51 11.84 -16.59
CA GLU A 429 18.65 10.66 -16.59
C GLU A 429 17.70 10.59 -17.80
N GLU A 430 17.49 11.69 -18.54
CA GLU A 430 16.76 11.66 -19.81
C GLU A 430 17.54 10.90 -20.90
N VAL A 431 18.87 11.01 -20.90
CA VAL A 431 19.74 10.28 -21.83
C VAL A 431 19.80 8.81 -21.44
N ASP A 432 20.05 8.52 -20.16
CA ASP A 432 20.10 7.15 -19.64
C ASP A 432 18.82 6.37 -19.95
N LEU A 433 17.64 7.02 -19.83
CA LEU A 433 16.38 6.37 -20.14
C LEU A 433 16.18 6.17 -21.64
N ALA A 434 16.60 7.13 -22.47
CA ALA A 434 16.52 6.98 -23.92
C ALA A 434 17.37 5.80 -24.41
N GLU A 435 18.61 5.69 -23.91
CA GLU A 435 19.51 4.58 -24.20
C GLU A 435 18.91 3.24 -23.76
N LEU A 436 18.42 3.14 -22.51
CA LEU A 436 17.79 1.91 -22.02
C LEU A 436 16.58 1.49 -22.87
N LEU A 437 15.75 2.44 -23.30
CA LEU A 437 14.58 2.13 -24.12
C LEU A 437 14.96 1.69 -25.53
N ILE A 438 16.02 2.27 -26.12
CA ILE A 438 16.55 1.87 -27.44
C ILE A 438 17.20 0.49 -27.36
N ASP A 439 17.94 0.21 -26.29
CA ASP A 439 18.57 -1.11 -26.07
C ASP A 439 17.52 -2.23 -25.98
N ILE A 440 16.39 -1.97 -25.32
CA ILE A 440 15.27 -2.91 -25.22
C ILE A 440 14.53 -3.04 -26.57
N HIS A 441 14.48 -1.97 -27.36
CA HIS A 441 13.72 -1.89 -28.62
C HIS A 441 14.64 -1.49 -29.79
N PRO A 442 15.48 -2.41 -30.30
CA PRO A 442 16.57 -2.07 -31.23
C PRO A 442 16.13 -1.50 -32.58
N TRP A 443 14.84 -1.61 -32.95
CA TRP A 443 14.28 -0.95 -34.13
C TRP A 443 14.09 0.56 -33.93
N ALA A 444 13.90 1.00 -32.68
CA ALA A 444 13.77 2.40 -32.33
C ALA A 444 15.16 3.02 -32.21
N GLN A 445 15.28 4.28 -32.65
CA GLN A 445 16.56 4.99 -32.70
C GLN A 445 16.50 6.33 -31.97
N MET A 446 15.30 6.79 -31.63
CA MET A 446 15.06 8.06 -30.96
C MET A 446 13.94 7.90 -29.94
N ALA A 447 14.06 8.65 -28.84
CA ALA A 447 13.05 8.72 -27.80
C ALA A 447 12.60 10.17 -27.56
N ARG A 448 11.40 10.34 -27.06
CA ARG A 448 10.85 11.59 -26.55
C ARG A 448 9.99 11.33 -25.33
N PHE A 449 10.05 12.20 -24.34
CA PHE A 449 9.32 12.04 -23.08
C PHE A 449 8.21 13.06 -22.92
N THR A 450 7.11 12.63 -22.30
CA THR A 450 6.02 13.50 -21.83
C THR A 450 5.61 13.06 -20.42
N ARG A 451 4.45 13.49 -19.89
CA ARG A 451 4.00 13.10 -18.54
C ARG A 451 2.70 12.31 -18.51
N ALA A 452 1.96 12.27 -19.61
CA ALA A 452 0.72 11.50 -19.70
C ALA A 452 0.60 10.69 -21.01
N GLY A 453 -0.15 9.59 -20.94
CA GLY A 453 -0.40 8.73 -22.09
C GLY A 453 -1.17 9.43 -23.22
N GLY A 454 -2.30 10.09 -22.90
CA GLY A 454 -3.08 10.83 -23.90
C GLY A 454 -2.33 12.02 -24.51
N GLU A 455 -1.50 12.70 -23.71
CA GLU A 455 -0.57 13.73 -24.20
C GLU A 455 0.43 13.13 -25.19
N SER A 456 1.03 11.98 -24.86
CA SER A 456 1.96 11.27 -25.73
C SER A 456 1.34 10.84 -27.05
N MET A 457 0.09 10.39 -27.03
CA MET A 457 -0.67 10.04 -28.23
C MET A 457 -0.85 11.25 -29.15
N ALA A 458 -1.23 12.41 -28.59
CA ALA A 458 -1.34 13.64 -29.37
C ALA A 458 0.00 14.07 -29.97
N VAL A 459 1.11 13.92 -29.23
CA VAL A 459 2.47 14.18 -29.73
C VAL A 459 2.84 13.19 -30.85
N ALA A 460 2.58 11.90 -30.69
CA ALA A 460 2.89 10.88 -31.69
C ALA A 460 2.12 11.11 -33.00
N VAL A 461 0.81 11.41 -32.92
CA VAL A 461 0.00 11.78 -34.08
C VAL A 461 0.51 13.06 -34.74
N ARG A 462 0.94 14.05 -33.96
CA ARG A 462 1.54 15.28 -34.51
C ARG A 462 2.84 14.99 -35.27
N ILE A 463 3.69 14.11 -34.75
CA ILE A 463 4.92 13.67 -35.43
C ILE A 463 4.57 12.96 -36.74
N ALA A 464 3.58 12.06 -36.73
CA ALA A 464 3.14 11.35 -37.93
C ALA A 464 2.59 12.29 -39.02
N ARG A 465 1.76 13.27 -38.65
CA ARG A 465 1.28 14.32 -39.56
C ARG A 465 2.45 15.19 -40.07
N ALA A 466 3.39 15.55 -39.20
CA ALA A 466 4.55 16.34 -39.59
C ALA A 466 5.45 15.59 -40.58
N ARG A 467 5.56 14.26 -40.43
CA ARG A 467 6.31 13.37 -41.33
C ARG A 467 5.61 13.26 -42.68
N THR A 468 4.34 12.89 -42.68
CA THR A 468 3.59 12.53 -43.90
C THR A 468 3.03 13.73 -44.65
N LYS A 469 2.84 14.87 -43.96
CA LYS A 469 2.10 16.05 -44.46
C LYS A 469 0.64 15.74 -44.82
N ARG A 470 0.05 14.78 -44.10
CA ARG A 470 -1.34 14.31 -44.27
C ARG A 470 -2.14 14.56 -43.00
N ASP A 471 -3.46 14.60 -43.11
CA ASP A 471 -4.35 15.00 -42.01
C ASP A 471 -5.04 13.85 -41.28
N LYS A 472 -5.45 12.80 -42.00
CA LYS A 472 -6.34 11.76 -41.46
C LYS A 472 -5.59 10.71 -40.65
N VAL A 473 -6.26 10.15 -39.65
CA VAL A 473 -5.74 9.10 -38.78
C VAL A 473 -6.75 7.96 -38.68
N ALA A 474 -6.33 6.73 -38.95
CA ALA A 474 -7.14 5.55 -38.67
C ALA A 474 -6.89 5.11 -37.22
N ILE A 475 -7.94 4.73 -36.48
CA ILE A 475 -7.81 4.34 -35.05
C ILE A 475 -8.46 2.99 -34.74
N CYS A 476 -7.84 2.23 -33.84
CA CYS A 476 -8.40 1.02 -33.26
C CYS A 476 -8.09 0.92 -31.76
N GLY A 477 -9.12 1.05 -30.92
CA GLY A 477 -8.99 1.13 -29.46
C GLY A 477 -9.24 2.53 -28.90
N TYR A 478 -8.75 2.80 -27.69
CA TYR A 478 -8.87 4.09 -26.99
C TYR A 478 -7.50 4.73 -26.75
N HIS A 479 -7.33 5.98 -27.19
CA HIS A 479 -6.02 6.65 -27.24
C HIS A 479 -6.01 8.01 -26.52
N GLY A 480 -6.88 8.18 -25.53
CA GLY A 480 -6.94 9.39 -24.68
C GLY A 480 -8.11 10.32 -25.00
N TRP A 481 -8.06 11.54 -24.45
CA TRP A 481 -9.18 12.49 -24.42
C TRP A 481 -9.02 13.69 -25.36
N SER A 482 -7.88 13.83 -26.03
CA SER A 482 -7.56 15.01 -26.85
C SER A 482 -8.45 15.14 -28.09
N ASP A 483 -8.61 16.37 -28.58
CA ASP A 483 -9.46 16.75 -29.71
C ASP A 483 -9.34 15.84 -30.93
N TRP A 484 -8.12 15.42 -31.30
CA TRP A 484 -7.91 14.57 -32.48
C TRP A 484 -8.61 13.21 -32.34
N TYR A 485 -8.63 12.61 -31.15
CA TYR A 485 -9.26 11.30 -30.94
C TYR A 485 -10.79 11.46 -30.84
N ILE A 486 -11.26 12.40 -30.03
CA ILE A 486 -12.69 12.63 -29.80
C ILE A 486 -13.40 13.15 -31.07
N ALA A 487 -12.67 13.73 -32.02
CA ALA A 487 -13.20 14.10 -33.34
C ALA A 487 -13.83 12.94 -34.12
N ALA A 488 -13.53 11.67 -33.78
CA ALA A 488 -14.19 10.50 -34.35
C ALA A 488 -15.74 10.58 -34.23
N ASN A 489 -16.27 11.14 -33.14
CA ASN A 489 -17.71 11.26 -32.91
C ASN A 489 -18.33 12.56 -33.47
N LEU A 490 -17.58 13.41 -34.17
CA LEU A 490 -18.13 14.69 -34.66
C LEU A 490 -19.13 14.51 -35.80
N GLY A 491 -20.42 14.61 -35.49
CA GLY A 491 -21.49 14.43 -36.48
C GLY A 491 -21.85 12.97 -36.74
N ASN A 492 -21.32 12.07 -35.90
CA ASN A 492 -21.80 10.70 -35.78
C ASN A 492 -21.54 10.18 -34.34
N ASP A 493 -22.59 10.05 -33.54
CA ASP A 493 -22.45 9.71 -32.11
C ASP A 493 -22.13 8.21 -31.86
N ASP A 494 -22.21 7.37 -32.90
CA ASP A 494 -21.95 5.93 -32.85
C ASP A 494 -20.58 5.51 -33.44
N ALA A 495 -19.74 6.45 -33.89
CA ALA A 495 -18.51 6.11 -34.61
C ALA A 495 -17.52 5.26 -33.78
N LEU A 496 -17.54 5.40 -32.45
CA LEU A 496 -16.75 4.58 -31.52
C LEU A 496 -17.51 3.33 -31.01
N GLU A 497 -18.64 2.95 -31.61
CA GLU A 497 -19.36 1.73 -31.25
C GLU A 497 -18.49 0.49 -31.53
N GLY A 498 -18.40 -0.39 -30.53
CA GLY A 498 -17.52 -1.56 -30.56
C GLY A 498 -16.06 -1.27 -30.16
N HIS A 499 -15.71 -0.01 -29.87
CA HIS A 499 -14.45 0.33 -29.20
C HIS A 499 -14.60 0.26 -27.68
N LEU A 500 -13.48 0.32 -26.97
CA LEU A 500 -13.41 0.19 -25.51
C LEU A 500 -14.31 1.19 -24.76
N ILE A 501 -14.40 2.42 -25.26
CA ILE A 501 -15.19 3.48 -24.66
C ILE A 501 -16.12 4.10 -25.72
N PRO A 502 -17.33 3.53 -25.90
CA PRO A 502 -18.32 4.08 -26.83
C PRO A 502 -18.99 5.35 -26.25
N GLY A 503 -19.63 6.14 -27.11
CA GLY A 503 -20.54 7.22 -26.69
C GLY A 503 -19.86 8.44 -26.06
N LEU A 504 -18.60 8.72 -26.39
CA LEU A 504 -17.90 9.92 -25.93
C LEU A 504 -18.47 11.18 -26.59
N ASN A 505 -19.03 12.10 -25.79
CA ASN A 505 -19.58 13.35 -26.30
C ASN A 505 -18.45 14.30 -26.78
N PRO A 506 -18.45 14.75 -28.05
CA PRO A 506 -17.41 15.60 -28.61
C PRO A 506 -17.58 17.10 -28.28
N ALA A 507 -18.31 17.44 -27.22
CA ALA A 507 -18.46 18.82 -26.75
C ALA A 507 -17.09 19.49 -26.52
N GLY A 508 -16.90 20.68 -27.13
CA GLY A 508 -15.63 21.42 -27.09
C GLY A 508 -14.66 21.09 -28.23
N VAL A 509 -14.85 19.99 -28.97
CA VAL A 509 -14.00 19.64 -30.11
C VAL A 509 -14.34 20.49 -31.34
N PRO A 510 -13.36 21.13 -32.01
CA PRO A 510 -13.62 21.96 -33.18
C PRO A 510 -14.28 21.18 -34.35
N LYS A 511 -15.40 21.70 -34.85
CA LYS A 511 -16.13 21.13 -36.01
C LYS A 511 -15.25 20.85 -37.25
N PRO A 512 -14.23 21.68 -37.59
CA PRO A 512 -13.34 21.38 -38.72
C PRO A 512 -12.55 20.06 -38.61
N LEU A 513 -12.47 19.44 -37.43
CA LEU A 513 -11.83 18.13 -37.24
C LEU A 513 -12.73 16.95 -37.66
N ARG A 514 -13.99 17.19 -38.05
CA ARG A 514 -14.89 16.13 -38.53
C ARG A 514 -14.24 15.34 -39.67
N GLY A 515 -14.27 14.01 -39.56
CA GLY A 515 -13.71 13.10 -40.57
C GLY A 515 -12.18 13.07 -40.61
N SER A 516 -11.49 13.69 -39.64
CA SER A 516 -10.03 13.59 -39.51
C SER A 516 -9.57 12.31 -38.79
N THR A 517 -10.50 11.61 -38.13
CA THR A 517 -10.24 10.38 -37.38
C THR A 517 -11.24 9.31 -37.79
N LEU A 518 -10.72 8.15 -38.21
CA LEU A 518 -11.46 7.10 -38.91
C LEU A 518 -11.34 5.79 -38.12
N PRO A 519 -12.38 5.39 -37.37
CA PRO A 519 -12.35 4.18 -36.58
C PRO A 519 -12.46 2.91 -37.44
N PHE A 520 -11.74 1.87 -37.05
CA PHE A 520 -11.90 0.50 -37.53
C PHE A 520 -11.79 -0.50 -36.37
N ARG A 521 -12.40 -1.68 -36.54
CA ARG A 521 -12.45 -2.69 -35.49
C ARG A 521 -11.21 -3.58 -35.46
N TYR A 522 -10.88 -4.05 -34.26
CA TYR A 522 -9.76 -4.96 -34.03
C TYR A 522 -10.00 -6.30 -34.76
N ASP A 523 -8.95 -6.90 -35.31
CA ASP A 523 -9.01 -8.07 -36.20
C ASP A 523 -9.92 -7.92 -37.45
N GLN A 524 -10.24 -6.69 -37.87
CA GLN A 524 -10.99 -6.39 -39.10
C GLN A 524 -10.12 -5.62 -40.10
N LEU A 525 -9.18 -6.35 -40.72
CA LEU A 525 -8.20 -5.77 -41.66
C LEU A 525 -8.87 -5.15 -42.90
N ASP A 526 -9.97 -5.74 -43.35
CA ASP A 526 -10.80 -5.28 -44.47
C ASP A 526 -11.33 -3.85 -44.27
N GLN A 527 -11.67 -3.48 -43.03
CA GLN A 527 -12.11 -2.12 -42.71
C GLN A 527 -10.97 -1.10 -42.85
N LEU A 528 -9.74 -1.47 -42.46
CA LEU A 528 -8.59 -0.61 -42.70
C LEU A 528 -8.28 -0.50 -44.18
N GLU A 529 -8.36 -1.60 -44.94
CA GLU A 529 -8.19 -1.58 -46.39
C GLU A 529 -9.19 -0.64 -47.07
N ALA A 530 -10.45 -0.63 -46.62
CA ALA A 530 -11.46 0.31 -47.10
C ALA A 530 -11.12 1.77 -46.78
N ILE A 531 -10.62 2.06 -45.57
CA ILE A 531 -10.14 3.40 -45.20
C ILE A 531 -8.99 3.84 -46.11
N VAL A 532 -8.03 2.95 -46.35
CA VAL A 532 -6.86 3.21 -47.19
C VAL A 532 -7.27 3.42 -48.65
N ALA A 533 -8.21 2.63 -49.16
CA ALA A 533 -8.74 2.80 -50.51
C ALA A 533 -9.45 4.17 -50.69
N ALA A 534 -10.15 4.64 -49.65
CA ALA A 534 -10.86 5.92 -49.69
C ALA A 534 -9.98 7.14 -49.39
N HIS A 535 -8.95 6.98 -48.55
CA HIS A 535 -8.23 8.09 -47.91
C HIS A 535 -6.71 7.94 -47.85
N GLY A 536 -6.11 6.91 -48.47
CA GLY A 536 -4.69 6.58 -48.33
C GLY A 536 -3.72 7.73 -48.65
N ASP A 537 -4.03 8.55 -49.66
CA ASP A 537 -3.22 9.71 -50.04
C ASP A 537 -3.16 10.79 -48.95
N ASP A 538 -4.15 10.83 -48.07
CA ASP A 538 -4.29 11.77 -46.95
C ASP A 538 -4.30 11.05 -45.58
N LEU A 539 -3.90 9.77 -45.53
CA LEU A 539 -3.78 9.00 -44.29
C LEU A 539 -2.36 9.14 -43.70
N ALA A 540 -2.27 9.90 -42.62
CA ALA A 540 -1.02 10.17 -41.90
C ALA A 540 -0.57 9.00 -41.03
N ALA A 541 -1.49 8.40 -40.30
CA ALA A 541 -1.19 7.33 -39.36
C ALA A 541 -2.30 6.29 -39.22
N VAL A 542 -1.90 5.09 -38.82
CA VAL A 542 -2.76 4.09 -38.18
C VAL A 542 -2.31 4.01 -36.71
N VAL A 543 -3.24 4.25 -35.79
CA VAL A 543 -3.00 4.20 -34.33
C VAL A 543 -3.80 3.05 -33.75
N MET A 544 -3.14 2.14 -33.05
CA MET A 544 -3.83 1.02 -32.42
C MET A 544 -3.09 0.47 -31.21
N GLU A 545 -3.81 -0.19 -30.31
CA GLU A 545 -3.18 -1.09 -29.34
C GLU A 545 -2.75 -2.38 -30.07
N PRO A 546 -1.53 -2.92 -29.86
CA PRO A 546 -1.11 -4.15 -30.53
C PRO A 546 -1.89 -5.36 -30.01
N THR A 547 -2.30 -5.34 -28.74
CA THR A 547 -3.18 -6.30 -28.07
C THR A 547 -3.64 -5.69 -26.75
N ARG A 548 -4.69 -6.24 -26.14
CA ARG A 548 -5.12 -5.88 -24.79
C ARG A 548 -5.52 -7.10 -23.96
N GLY A 549 -6.47 -7.90 -24.45
CA GLY A 549 -7.01 -9.05 -23.71
C GLY A 549 -6.92 -10.40 -24.45
N ALA A 550 -6.59 -10.41 -25.73
CA ALA A 550 -6.42 -11.63 -26.51
C ALA A 550 -5.29 -11.43 -27.53
N ASP A 551 -4.58 -12.50 -27.87
CA ASP A 551 -3.61 -12.46 -28.96
C ASP A 551 -4.32 -12.04 -30.27
N PRO A 552 -3.71 -11.20 -31.11
CA PRO A 552 -4.28 -10.84 -32.42
C PRO A 552 -4.49 -12.07 -33.30
N ALA A 553 -5.46 -12.02 -34.20
CA ALA A 553 -5.64 -13.05 -35.20
C ALA A 553 -4.35 -13.20 -36.05
N PRO A 554 -3.95 -14.43 -36.44
CA PRO A 554 -2.75 -14.63 -37.25
C PRO A 554 -2.76 -13.78 -38.53
N GLY A 555 -1.68 -13.02 -38.76
CA GLY A 555 -1.54 -12.15 -39.93
C GLY A 555 -2.18 -10.76 -39.78
N PHE A 556 -2.91 -10.47 -38.70
CA PHE A 556 -3.55 -9.17 -38.51
C PHE A 556 -2.51 -8.06 -38.36
N LEU A 557 -1.60 -8.15 -37.37
CA LEU A 557 -0.60 -7.10 -37.13
C LEU A 557 0.38 -6.96 -38.30
N GLU A 558 0.79 -8.07 -38.91
CA GLU A 558 1.60 -8.10 -40.12
C GLU A 558 0.89 -7.41 -41.28
N GLY A 559 -0.41 -7.67 -41.46
CA GLY A 559 -1.25 -7.01 -42.45
C GLY A 559 -1.34 -5.50 -42.24
N ILE A 560 -1.57 -5.04 -41.01
CA ILE A 560 -1.55 -3.60 -40.66
C ILE A 560 -0.19 -2.98 -41.03
N ARG A 561 0.90 -3.63 -40.65
CA ARG A 561 2.27 -3.16 -40.92
C ARG A 561 2.52 -3.04 -42.42
N ASP A 562 2.16 -4.06 -43.19
CA ASP A 562 2.29 -4.09 -44.65
C ASP A 562 1.50 -2.97 -45.32
N ILE A 563 0.25 -2.76 -44.90
CA ILE A 563 -0.60 -1.68 -45.39
C ILE A 563 0.05 -0.32 -45.12
N CYS A 564 0.54 -0.10 -43.89
CA CYS A 564 1.19 1.16 -43.52
C CYS A 564 2.44 1.43 -44.38
N THR A 565 3.29 0.40 -44.55
CA THR A 565 4.51 0.49 -45.36
C THR A 565 4.19 0.80 -46.82
N LYS A 566 3.25 0.07 -47.44
CA LYS A 566 2.85 0.25 -48.85
C LYS A 566 2.30 1.64 -49.14
N ASN A 567 1.58 2.24 -48.19
CA ASN A 567 0.90 3.52 -48.37
C ASN A 567 1.68 4.72 -47.80
N ASN A 568 2.90 4.49 -47.32
CA ASN A 568 3.71 5.50 -46.66
C ASN A 568 3.00 6.15 -45.45
N THR A 569 2.20 5.37 -44.72
CA THR A 569 1.46 5.77 -43.52
C THR A 569 2.24 5.32 -42.27
N VAL A 570 2.25 6.16 -41.23
CA VAL A 570 2.98 5.86 -39.98
C VAL A 570 2.16 4.90 -39.12
N LEU A 571 2.74 3.77 -38.73
CA LEU A 571 2.13 2.87 -37.75
C LEU A 571 2.51 3.29 -36.33
N ILE A 572 1.52 3.57 -35.50
CA ILE A 572 1.69 3.93 -34.09
C ILE A 572 1.06 2.84 -33.23
N PHE A 573 1.89 2.18 -32.41
CA PHE A 573 1.39 1.30 -31.36
C PHE A 573 1.24 2.03 -30.03
N ASP A 574 0.02 2.00 -29.51
CA ASP A 574 -0.31 2.38 -28.15
C ASP A 574 -0.05 1.20 -27.21
N GLU A 575 1.10 1.23 -26.54
CA GLU A 575 1.56 0.22 -25.59
C GLU A 575 1.32 0.69 -24.14
N ILE A 576 0.49 1.72 -23.94
CA ILE A 576 0.31 2.34 -22.63
C ILE A 576 -0.27 1.35 -21.61
N THR A 577 -1.19 0.48 -22.02
CA THR A 577 -1.86 -0.46 -21.10
C THR A 577 -1.14 -1.81 -21.03
N ILE A 578 -0.77 -2.39 -22.18
CA ILE A 578 -0.21 -3.74 -22.24
C ILE A 578 1.31 -3.78 -22.08
N GLY A 579 2.00 -2.68 -22.40
CA GLY A 579 3.45 -2.59 -22.30
C GLY A 579 3.94 -2.98 -20.92
N TRP A 580 5.09 -3.67 -20.89
CA TRP A 580 5.79 -4.15 -19.70
C TRP A 580 5.15 -5.34 -18.98
N LYS A 581 4.02 -5.87 -19.49
CA LYS A 581 3.29 -6.98 -18.84
C LYS A 581 3.60 -8.34 -19.44
N LEU A 582 3.44 -8.49 -20.75
CA LEU A 582 3.69 -9.76 -21.46
C LEU A 582 5.19 -10.09 -21.59
N LEU A 583 6.03 -9.06 -21.59
CA LEU A 583 7.48 -9.13 -21.53
C LEU A 583 8.03 -7.80 -21.00
N VAL A 584 9.33 -7.75 -20.68
CA VAL A 584 10.01 -6.51 -20.32
C VAL A 584 10.29 -5.70 -21.60
N GLY A 585 9.30 -4.90 -22.02
CA GLY A 585 9.29 -4.11 -23.25
C GLY A 585 7.85 -3.94 -23.75
N GLY A 586 7.67 -3.66 -25.04
CA GLY A 586 6.33 -3.65 -25.66
C GLY A 586 5.86 -5.01 -26.15
N ALA A 587 4.55 -5.22 -26.19
CA ALA A 587 3.92 -6.42 -26.77
C ALA A 587 4.28 -6.63 -28.24
N HIS A 588 4.60 -5.57 -28.98
CA HIS A 588 5.09 -5.65 -30.36
C HIS A 588 6.31 -6.56 -30.55
N LEU A 589 7.18 -6.66 -29.54
CA LEU A 589 8.33 -7.57 -29.55
C LEU A 589 7.91 -9.05 -29.49
N ARG A 590 6.84 -9.38 -28.75
CA ARG A 590 6.28 -10.74 -28.68
C ARG A 590 5.74 -11.19 -30.05
N TYR A 591 5.11 -10.28 -30.77
CA TYR A 591 4.54 -10.57 -32.10
C TYR A 591 5.51 -10.33 -33.25
N ASN A 592 6.71 -9.81 -32.97
CA ASN A 592 7.73 -9.52 -33.98
C ASN A 592 7.24 -8.58 -35.10
N VAL A 593 6.40 -7.59 -34.75
CA VAL A 593 5.90 -6.56 -35.68
C VAL A 593 6.28 -5.19 -35.13
N ASN A 594 7.29 -4.56 -35.73
CA ASN A 594 7.75 -3.25 -35.26
C ASN A 594 6.88 -2.12 -35.84
N PRO A 595 6.36 -1.20 -35.00
CA PRO A 595 5.70 0.01 -35.49
C PRO A 595 6.73 1.04 -35.97
N ASP A 596 6.27 2.18 -36.46
CA ASP A 596 7.14 3.35 -36.69
C ASP A 596 7.32 4.16 -35.40
N ILE A 597 6.30 4.17 -34.55
CA ILE A 597 6.30 4.76 -33.21
C ILE A 597 5.64 3.78 -32.23
N ALA A 598 6.21 3.61 -31.05
CA ALA A 598 5.56 2.99 -29.90
C ALA A 598 5.48 3.99 -28.75
N VAL A 599 4.38 3.94 -27.99
CA VAL A 599 4.17 4.83 -26.84
C VAL A 599 3.89 4.05 -25.57
N PHE A 600 4.64 4.39 -24.52
CA PHE A 600 4.54 3.80 -23.20
C PHE A 600 4.17 4.86 -22.17
N ALA A 601 3.34 4.51 -21.19
CA ALA A 601 3.11 5.30 -19.99
C ALA A 601 2.72 4.33 -18.86
N LYS A 602 1.99 4.79 -17.84
CA LYS A 602 1.47 3.95 -16.74
C LYS A 602 2.59 3.16 -16.03
N THR A 603 2.74 1.89 -16.39
CA THR A 603 3.62 0.91 -15.76
C THR A 603 5.09 1.28 -15.80
N ILE A 604 5.52 2.04 -16.82
CA ILE A 604 6.94 2.36 -17.07
C ILE A 604 7.64 2.99 -15.87
N SER A 605 6.92 3.73 -15.01
CA SER A 605 7.45 4.53 -13.91
C SER A 605 6.79 4.21 -12.56
N ASN A 606 6.09 3.08 -12.47
CA ASN A 606 5.43 2.57 -11.26
C ASN A 606 4.62 3.63 -10.47
N GLY A 607 3.79 4.40 -11.17
CA GLY A 607 2.89 5.39 -10.54
C GLY A 607 3.38 6.84 -10.53
N HIS A 608 4.62 7.13 -10.97
CA HIS A 608 5.08 8.50 -11.18
C HIS A 608 4.68 9.03 -12.57
N PRO A 609 4.34 10.33 -12.75
CA PRO A 609 4.02 10.87 -14.07
C PRO A 609 5.18 10.70 -15.05
N MET A 610 5.02 9.82 -16.03
CA MET A 610 6.00 9.58 -17.07
C MET A 610 5.37 8.88 -18.26
N ALA A 611 5.78 9.30 -19.45
CA ALA A 611 5.48 8.59 -20.68
C ALA A 611 6.65 8.74 -21.67
N ALA A 612 6.81 7.75 -22.52
CA ALA A 612 7.86 7.67 -23.52
C ALA A 612 7.27 7.38 -24.90
N ILE A 613 7.79 8.08 -25.91
CA ILE A 613 7.51 7.88 -27.32
C ILE A 613 8.83 7.46 -27.93
N ILE A 614 8.92 6.23 -28.43
CA ILE A 614 10.08 5.74 -29.14
C ILE A 614 9.73 5.51 -30.59
N GLY A 615 10.70 5.66 -31.50
CA GLY A 615 10.45 5.44 -32.90
C GLY A 615 11.71 5.36 -33.74
N ASN A 616 11.52 4.99 -35.01
CA ASN A 616 12.60 5.02 -36.00
C ASN A 616 13.01 6.47 -36.30
N ALA A 617 14.26 6.66 -36.74
CA ALA A 617 14.81 8.00 -36.98
C ALA A 617 14.05 8.74 -38.08
N ASP A 618 13.63 8.05 -39.14
CA ASP A 618 12.92 8.65 -40.28
C ASP A 618 11.61 9.33 -39.84
N THR A 619 10.87 8.70 -38.93
CA THR A 619 9.62 9.26 -38.40
C THR A 619 9.88 10.29 -37.32
N MET A 620 10.74 9.97 -36.33
CA MET A 620 10.97 10.82 -35.16
C MET A 620 11.65 12.15 -35.51
N ASN A 621 12.50 12.18 -36.54
CA ASN A 621 13.15 13.42 -37.01
C ASN A 621 12.14 14.47 -37.48
N ALA A 622 10.92 14.09 -37.88
CA ALA A 622 9.88 15.05 -38.24
C ALA A 622 9.46 15.96 -37.09
N ALA A 623 9.72 15.56 -35.83
CA ALA A 623 9.49 16.40 -34.65
C ALA A 623 10.31 17.70 -34.70
N LYS A 624 11.48 17.73 -35.37
CA LYS A 624 12.31 18.94 -35.53
C LYS A 624 11.61 20.05 -36.32
N GLY A 625 10.66 19.68 -37.18
CA GLY A 625 9.85 20.59 -37.98
C GLY A 625 8.50 20.97 -37.35
N SER A 626 8.25 20.57 -36.09
CA SER A 626 6.99 20.82 -35.39
C SER A 626 7.25 21.41 -34.00
N PHE A 627 6.44 22.39 -33.57
CA PHE A 627 6.56 22.92 -32.21
C PHE A 627 5.97 21.93 -31.20
N ILE A 628 6.85 21.25 -30.47
CA ILE A 628 6.51 20.26 -29.44
C ILE A 628 7.44 20.56 -28.26
N SER A 629 6.90 21.12 -27.18
CA SER A 629 7.67 21.53 -26.00
C SER A 629 6.76 21.67 -24.77
N SER A 630 7.30 21.43 -23.57
CA SER A 630 6.64 21.65 -22.29
C SER A 630 7.68 21.79 -21.18
N SER A 631 7.43 22.69 -20.22
CA SER A 631 8.36 23.00 -19.13
C SER A 631 8.62 21.81 -18.20
N TYR A 632 7.62 20.95 -17.99
CA TYR A 632 7.71 19.83 -17.05
C TYR A 632 8.23 18.53 -17.69
N TRP A 633 8.64 18.53 -18.96
CA TRP A 633 9.16 17.31 -19.58
C TRP A 633 10.62 17.01 -19.21
N THR A 634 11.35 17.99 -18.68
CA THR A 634 12.75 17.89 -18.24
C THR A 634 12.91 17.83 -16.71
N GLU A 635 11.82 17.58 -15.96
CA GLU A 635 11.97 17.19 -14.56
C GLU A 635 12.49 15.75 -14.47
N SER A 636 13.27 15.44 -13.44
CA SER A 636 14.04 14.19 -13.33
C SER A 636 13.34 13.07 -12.55
N VAL A 637 12.21 13.33 -11.88
CA VAL A 637 11.47 12.29 -11.13
C VAL A 637 10.92 11.24 -12.09
N GLY A 638 10.29 11.64 -13.18
CA GLY A 638 9.75 10.71 -14.19
C GLY A 638 10.82 9.75 -14.74
N PRO A 639 11.94 10.27 -15.30
CA PRO A 639 13.04 9.44 -15.80
C PRO A 639 13.68 8.54 -14.74
N VAL A 640 13.95 9.04 -13.53
CA VAL A 640 14.54 8.25 -12.44
C VAL A 640 13.61 7.12 -12.01
N ALA A 641 12.31 7.40 -11.87
CA ALA A 641 11.33 6.37 -11.54
C ALA A 641 11.25 5.30 -12.63
N ALA A 642 11.30 5.70 -13.90
CA ALA A 642 11.29 4.78 -15.03
C ALA A 642 12.53 3.88 -15.07
N LEU A 643 13.72 4.46 -14.89
CA LEU A 643 14.97 3.71 -14.83
C LEU A 643 14.96 2.67 -13.70
N ALA A 644 14.56 3.07 -12.49
CA ALA A 644 14.46 2.16 -11.35
C ALA A 644 13.45 1.02 -11.62
N THR A 645 12.30 1.37 -12.17
CA THR A 645 11.22 0.42 -12.50
C THR A 645 11.68 -0.60 -13.55
N ILE A 646 12.18 -0.14 -14.70
CA ILE A 646 12.61 -1.03 -15.80
C ILE A 646 13.77 -1.92 -15.38
N ARG A 647 14.79 -1.37 -14.71
CA ARG A 647 15.93 -2.17 -14.23
C ARG A 647 15.48 -3.23 -13.23
N LYS A 648 14.51 -2.92 -12.37
CA LYS A 648 13.94 -3.92 -11.46
C LYS A 648 13.20 -5.01 -12.21
N MET A 649 12.33 -4.65 -13.16
CA MET A 649 11.61 -5.61 -14.01
C MET A 649 12.56 -6.58 -14.73
N GLN A 650 13.68 -6.08 -15.26
CA GLN A 650 14.71 -6.92 -15.91
C GLN A 650 15.34 -7.94 -14.95
N ARG A 651 15.51 -7.60 -13.66
CA ARG A 651 16.11 -8.52 -12.66
C ARG A 651 15.15 -9.61 -12.18
N ILE A 652 13.86 -9.31 -12.04
CA ILE A 652 12.91 -10.17 -11.31
C ILE A 652 11.99 -11.03 -12.18
N ASN A 653 12.15 -11.01 -13.51
CA ASN A 653 11.25 -11.67 -14.48
C ASN A 653 9.76 -11.44 -14.15
N LEU A 654 9.39 -10.16 -14.03
CA LEU A 654 8.03 -9.73 -13.70
C LEU A 654 6.93 -10.37 -14.58
N PRO A 655 7.08 -10.47 -15.92
CA PRO A 655 6.06 -11.07 -16.78
C PRO A 655 5.66 -12.49 -16.37
N LYS A 656 6.65 -13.33 -16.01
CA LYS A 656 6.37 -14.68 -15.52
C LYS A 656 5.54 -14.67 -14.25
N HIS A 657 5.91 -13.81 -13.30
CA HIS A 657 5.17 -13.70 -12.03
C HIS A 657 3.71 -13.30 -12.28
N LEU A 658 3.47 -12.29 -13.13
CA LEU A 658 2.11 -11.86 -13.50
C LEU A 658 1.32 -12.97 -14.18
N ALA A 659 1.95 -13.74 -15.08
CA ALA A 659 1.31 -14.86 -15.74
C ALA A 659 0.90 -15.96 -14.76
N ASP A 660 1.76 -16.29 -13.80
CA ASP A 660 1.50 -17.32 -12.79
C ASP A 660 0.33 -16.93 -11.88
N ILE A 661 0.38 -15.75 -11.24
CA ILE A 661 -0.70 -15.29 -10.33
C ILE A 661 -2.00 -15.00 -11.08
N GLY A 662 -1.89 -14.53 -12.32
CA GLY A 662 -3.00 -14.26 -13.21
C GLY A 662 -3.76 -15.51 -13.61
N ALA A 663 -3.03 -16.57 -13.95
CA ALA A 663 -3.61 -17.87 -14.26
C ALA A 663 -4.30 -18.47 -13.04
N GLN A 664 -3.70 -18.38 -11.84
CA GLN A 664 -4.32 -18.80 -10.59
C GLN A 664 -5.63 -18.04 -10.34
N PHE A 665 -5.62 -16.71 -10.46
CA PHE A 665 -6.83 -15.88 -10.32
C PHE A 665 -7.92 -16.28 -11.32
N GLN A 666 -7.58 -16.37 -12.62
CA GLN A 666 -8.55 -16.71 -13.66
C GLN A 666 -9.16 -18.09 -13.43
N GLN A 667 -8.35 -19.08 -13.05
CA GLN A 667 -8.82 -20.44 -12.81
C GLN A 667 -9.75 -20.48 -11.60
N GLY A 668 -9.35 -19.89 -10.47
CA GLY A 668 -10.18 -19.84 -9.27
C GLY A 668 -11.51 -19.12 -9.50
N MET A 669 -11.50 -17.97 -10.18
CA MET A 669 -12.74 -17.25 -10.51
C MET A 669 -13.69 -18.06 -11.40
N LYS A 670 -13.18 -18.82 -12.38
CA LYS A 670 -13.98 -19.71 -13.22
C LYS A 670 -14.62 -20.84 -12.41
N GLU A 671 -13.84 -21.46 -11.53
CA GLU A 671 -14.32 -22.52 -10.64
C GLU A 671 -15.41 -22.03 -9.70
N LEU A 672 -15.23 -20.85 -9.08
CA LEU A 672 -16.23 -20.25 -8.20
C LEU A 672 -17.51 -19.86 -8.94
N ALA A 673 -17.40 -19.26 -10.13
CA ALA A 673 -18.56 -18.91 -10.94
C ALA A 673 -19.38 -20.16 -11.32
N ALA A 674 -18.70 -21.25 -11.69
CA ALA A 674 -19.33 -22.54 -11.98
C ALA A 674 -19.95 -23.18 -10.73
N LYS A 675 -19.23 -23.19 -9.59
CA LYS A 675 -19.69 -23.74 -8.30
C LYS A 675 -21.01 -23.13 -7.85
N HIS A 676 -21.16 -21.81 -7.98
CA HIS A 676 -22.35 -21.08 -7.51
C HIS A 676 -23.39 -20.79 -8.60
N ASN A 677 -23.14 -21.20 -9.85
CA ASN A 677 -23.97 -20.85 -11.02
C ASN A 677 -24.16 -19.33 -11.20
N VAL A 678 -23.09 -18.56 -10.95
CA VAL A 678 -23.08 -17.12 -11.19
C VAL A 678 -22.78 -16.87 -12.67
N PRO A 679 -23.61 -16.12 -13.41
CA PRO A 679 -23.42 -15.89 -14.84
C PRO A 679 -22.27 -14.89 -15.04
N ALA A 680 -21.06 -15.40 -15.20
CA ALA A 680 -19.87 -14.57 -15.38
C ALA A 680 -18.88 -15.14 -16.39
N THR A 681 -18.21 -14.24 -17.09
CA THR A 681 -17.14 -14.54 -18.05
C THR A 681 -15.80 -14.07 -17.50
N ILE A 682 -14.84 -14.99 -17.48
CA ILE A 682 -13.44 -14.71 -17.17
C ILE A 682 -12.64 -14.85 -18.47
N SER A 683 -11.97 -13.77 -18.87
CA SER A 683 -11.20 -13.65 -20.10
C SER A 683 -9.93 -12.81 -19.88
N GLY A 684 -9.28 -12.34 -20.94
CA GLY A 684 -8.02 -11.59 -20.85
C GLY A 684 -6.80 -12.50 -20.86
N HIS A 685 -5.63 -11.91 -21.12
CA HIS A 685 -4.35 -12.55 -20.84
C HIS A 685 -4.20 -12.77 -19.33
N PRO A 686 -3.52 -13.83 -18.86
CA PRO A 686 -3.22 -14.01 -17.44
C PRO A 686 -2.60 -12.76 -16.81
N GLU A 687 -1.74 -12.03 -17.53
CA GLU A 687 -1.07 -10.82 -17.04
C GLU A 687 -1.98 -9.58 -16.93
N VAL A 688 -3.16 -9.60 -17.59
CA VAL A 688 -4.20 -8.57 -17.52
C VAL A 688 -5.59 -9.25 -17.59
N PRO A 689 -5.99 -9.96 -16.53
CA PRO A 689 -7.23 -10.71 -16.55
C PRO A 689 -8.44 -9.78 -16.58
N MET A 690 -9.54 -10.28 -17.15
CA MET A 690 -10.81 -9.57 -17.25
C MET A 690 -11.95 -10.41 -16.70
N PHE A 691 -12.83 -9.77 -15.94
CA PHE A 691 -14.00 -10.39 -15.32
C PHE A 691 -15.26 -9.56 -15.58
N THR A 692 -16.32 -10.18 -16.09
CA THR A 692 -17.62 -9.53 -16.34
C THR A 692 -18.79 -10.44 -15.97
N PHE A 693 -19.96 -9.86 -15.67
CA PHE A 693 -21.20 -10.61 -15.49
C PHE A 693 -22.00 -10.68 -16.79
N ASP A 694 -22.47 -11.88 -17.15
CA ASP A 694 -23.31 -12.17 -18.31
C ASP A 694 -24.80 -12.13 -17.92
N HIS A 695 -25.23 -10.98 -17.41
CA HIS A 695 -26.58 -10.79 -16.87
C HIS A 695 -27.15 -9.40 -17.23
N PRO A 696 -28.46 -9.25 -17.49
CA PRO A 696 -29.08 -7.95 -17.76
C PRO A 696 -28.85 -6.91 -16.65
N GLU A 697 -28.78 -7.36 -15.40
CA GLU A 697 -28.49 -6.54 -14.22
C GLU A 697 -27.00 -6.57 -13.81
N SER A 698 -26.08 -6.74 -14.76
CA SER A 698 -24.63 -6.82 -14.49
C SER A 698 -24.08 -5.65 -13.67
N ALA A 699 -24.62 -4.44 -13.85
CA ALA A 699 -24.26 -3.27 -13.04
C ALA A 699 -24.63 -3.48 -11.56
N ALA A 700 -25.85 -3.93 -11.27
CA ALA A 700 -26.31 -4.18 -9.90
C ALA A 700 -25.55 -5.34 -9.25
N LEU A 701 -25.26 -6.42 -10.00
CA LEU A 701 -24.40 -7.52 -9.53
C LEU A 701 -22.99 -7.03 -9.19
N THR A 702 -22.38 -6.22 -10.06
CA THR A 702 -21.05 -5.65 -9.81
C THR A 702 -21.06 -4.77 -8.56
N THR A 703 -22.09 -3.93 -8.38
CA THR A 703 -22.21 -3.08 -7.19
C THR A 703 -22.40 -3.91 -5.92
N LEU A 704 -23.26 -4.93 -5.94
CA LEU A 704 -23.48 -5.82 -4.80
C LEU A 704 -22.19 -6.57 -4.42
N MET A 705 -21.50 -7.14 -5.41
CA MET A 705 -20.21 -7.81 -5.22
C MET A 705 -19.19 -6.84 -4.61
N THR A 706 -19.07 -5.64 -5.17
CA THR A 706 -18.13 -4.61 -4.68
C THR A 706 -18.42 -4.27 -3.22
N ALA A 707 -19.67 -4.00 -2.88
CA ALA A 707 -20.08 -3.67 -1.50
C ALA A 707 -19.77 -4.81 -0.50
N ARG A 708 -19.88 -6.08 -0.94
CA ARG A 708 -19.55 -7.24 -0.11
C ARG A 708 -18.05 -7.46 0.04
N MET A 709 -17.29 -7.34 -1.04
CA MET A 709 -15.83 -7.45 -1.01
C MET A 709 -15.18 -6.34 -0.17
N LEU A 710 -15.74 -5.12 -0.18
CA LEU A 710 -15.30 -4.03 0.71
C LEU A 710 -15.38 -4.43 2.20
N LYS A 711 -16.51 -5.02 2.63
CA LYS A 711 -16.68 -5.51 4.01
C LYS A 711 -15.72 -6.64 4.36
N ARG A 712 -15.21 -7.35 3.36
CA ARG A 712 -14.22 -8.44 3.48
C ARG A 712 -12.77 -7.94 3.33
N GLY A 713 -12.55 -6.63 3.23
CA GLY A 713 -11.20 -6.05 3.15
C GLY A 713 -10.59 -6.05 1.74
N PHE A 714 -11.41 -6.03 0.69
CA PHE A 714 -10.93 -5.99 -0.70
C PHE A 714 -11.53 -4.82 -1.49
N LEU A 715 -10.68 -4.08 -2.20
CA LEU A 715 -11.14 -3.28 -3.33
C LEU A 715 -11.29 -4.22 -4.52
N ALA A 716 -12.52 -4.51 -4.91
CA ALA A 716 -12.83 -5.42 -6.01
C ALA A 716 -13.84 -4.78 -6.96
N GLY A 717 -13.85 -5.22 -8.22
CA GLY A 717 -14.77 -4.74 -9.24
C GLY A 717 -14.86 -5.68 -10.43
N ALA A 718 -15.52 -5.23 -11.48
CA ALA A 718 -15.59 -5.93 -12.76
C ALA A 718 -14.91 -5.10 -13.86
N GLY A 719 -14.45 -5.78 -14.92
CA GLY A 719 -13.62 -5.25 -16.00
C GLY A 719 -12.21 -5.82 -15.95
N PHE A 720 -11.24 -5.04 -16.39
CA PHE A 720 -9.82 -5.40 -16.29
C PHE A 720 -9.36 -5.34 -14.83
N ILE A 721 -8.70 -6.42 -14.40
CA ILE A 721 -8.09 -6.58 -13.10
C ILE A 721 -6.58 -6.42 -13.27
N PHE A 722 -5.97 -5.54 -12.49
CA PHE A 722 -4.53 -5.26 -12.60
C PHE A 722 -3.77 -5.87 -11.43
N LEU A 723 -3.33 -7.12 -11.61
CA LEU A 723 -2.40 -7.76 -10.71
C LEU A 723 -0.97 -7.18 -10.90
N THR A 724 -0.16 -7.30 -9.86
CA THR A 724 1.15 -6.64 -9.73
C THR A 724 2.15 -7.54 -9.02
N LEU A 725 3.42 -7.15 -9.01
CA LEU A 725 4.47 -7.86 -8.26
C LEU A 725 4.15 -8.07 -6.76
N ALA A 726 3.38 -7.16 -6.17
CA ALA A 726 3.04 -7.21 -4.76
C ALA A 726 1.94 -8.23 -4.43
N HIS A 727 1.25 -8.76 -5.44
CA HIS A 727 0.32 -9.85 -5.27
C HIS A 727 1.11 -11.17 -5.22
N GLU A 728 0.78 -12.02 -4.25
CA GLU A 728 1.44 -13.30 -4.02
C GLU A 728 0.34 -14.37 -4.08
N PRO A 729 0.66 -15.66 -4.30
CA PRO A 729 -0.35 -16.72 -4.36
C PRO A 729 -1.36 -16.69 -3.19
N ARG A 730 -0.89 -16.46 -1.96
CA ARG A 730 -1.75 -16.32 -0.78
C ARG A 730 -2.77 -15.19 -0.90
N HIS A 731 -2.41 -14.06 -1.52
CA HIS A 731 -3.34 -12.94 -1.69
C HIS A 731 -4.46 -13.33 -2.67
N ILE A 732 -4.12 -14.13 -3.70
CA ILE A 732 -5.11 -14.68 -4.63
C ILE A 732 -6.03 -15.64 -3.88
N ASP A 733 -5.48 -16.51 -3.04
CA ASP A 733 -6.26 -17.47 -2.24
C ASP A 733 -7.20 -16.76 -1.26
N ASP A 734 -6.73 -15.74 -0.54
CA ASP A 734 -7.53 -14.92 0.37
C ASP A 734 -8.69 -14.22 -0.38
N PHE A 735 -8.39 -13.65 -1.57
CA PHE A 735 -9.40 -13.04 -2.43
C PHE A 735 -10.45 -14.06 -2.87
N LEU A 736 -10.01 -15.24 -3.34
CA LEU A 736 -10.90 -16.30 -3.81
C LEU A 736 -11.78 -16.84 -2.67
N ALA A 737 -11.27 -16.97 -1.45
CA ALA A 737 -12.05 -17.36 -0.29
C ALA A 737 -13.17 -16.33 0.02
N ALA A 738 -12.83 -15.04 0.05
CA ALA A 738 -13.81 -13.96 0.20
C ALA A 738 -14.83 -13.91 -0.97
N GLN A 739 -14.37 -14.21 -2.18
CA GLN A 739 -15.18 -14.23 -3.38
C GLN A 739 -16.13 -15.44 -3.44
N ASP A 740 -15.74 -16.58 -2.87
CA ASP A 740 -16.56 -17.80 -2.77
C ASP A 740 -17.83 -17.52 -1.96
N GLU A 741 -17.68 -16.92 -0.78
CA GLU A 741 -18.83 -16.47 0.03
C GLU A 741 -19.66 -15.42 -0.70
N THR A 742 -19.00 -14.47 -1.36
CA THR A 742 -19.68 -13.40 -2.09
C THR A 742 -20.49 -13.96 -3.27
N PHE A 743 -19.96 -14.93 -4.02
CA PHE A 743 -20.68 -15.57 -5.12
C PHE A 743 -21.86 -16.40 -4.64
N ALA A 744 -21.76 -17.06 -3.48
CA ALA A 744 -22.92 -17.71 -2.85
C ALA A 744 -24.04 -16.68 -2.59
N GLU A 745 -23.71 -15.53 -2.00
CA GLU A 745 -24.68 -14.46 -1.76
C GLU A 745 -25.29 -13.89 -3.05
N LEU A 746 -24.48 -13.72 -4.10
CA LEU A 746 -24.95 -13.24 -5.41
C LEU A 746 -25.90 -14.25 -6.06
N ALA A 747 -25.56 -15.55 -6.02
CA ALA A 747 -26.41 -16.61 -6.56
C ALA A 747 -27.78 -16.64 -5.88
N ASP A 748 -27.82 -16.50 -4.55
CA ASP A 748 -29.05 -16.37 -3.78
C ASP A 748 -29.83 -15.11 -4.14
N ALA A 749 -29.15 -13.98 -4.35
CA ALA A 749 -29.78 -12.72 -4.75
C ALA A 749 -30.41 -12.79 -6.14
N ILE A 750 -29.73 -13.45 -7.10
CA ILE A 750 -30.24 -13.71 -8.45
C ILE A 750 -31.49 -14.59 -8.37
N LYS A 751 -31.42 -15.71 -7.63
CA LYS A 751 -32.54 -16.65 -7.48
C LYS A 751 -33.77 -16.01 -6.82
N ALA A 752 -33.54 -15.12 -5.85
CA ALA A 752 -34.62 -14.40 -5.17
C ALA A 752 -35.15 -13.18 -5.97
N ASN A 753 -34.46 -12.77 -7.04
CA ASN A 753 -34.72 -11.52 -7.77
C ASN A 753 -34.64 -10.28 -6.84
N GLU A 754 -33.59 -10.23 -6.03
CA GLU A 754 -33.37 -9.21 -4.98
C GLU A 754 -32.01 -8.52 -5.08
N ILE A 755 -31.34 -8.56 -6.24
CA ILE A 755 -29.97 -8.05 -6.43
C ILE A 755 -29.86 -6.60 -5.94
N GLU A 756 -30.67 -5.69 -6.50
CA GLU A 756 -30.63 -4.27 -6.15
C GLU A 756 -31.01 -4.01 -4.68
N LYS A 757 -32.02 -4.73 -4.17
CA LYS A 757 -32.47 -4.60 -2.77
C LYS A 757 -31.38 -4.94 -1.76
N ARG A 758 -30.47 -5.86 -2.11
CA ARG A 758 -29.38 -6.32 -1.22
C ARG A 758 -28.12 -5.44 -1.26
N ILE A 759 -28.05 -4.44 -2.14
CA ILE A 759 -26.89 -3.53 -2.27
C ILE A 759 -26.74 -2.62 -1.04
N GLY A 760 -27.87 -2.08 -0.53
CA GLY A 760 -27.85 -1.07 0.53
C GLY A 760 -27.41 0.33 0.05
N GLY A 761 -27.52 0.62 -1.25
CA GLY A 761 -27.14 1.89 -1.87
C GLY A 761 -27.46 1.92 -3.37
N PRO A 762 -27.16 3.02 -4.08
CA PRO A 762 -27.43 3.15 -5.51
C PRO A 762 -26.60 2.16 -6.35
N VAL A 763 -27.15 1.74 -7.49
CA VAL A 763 -26.42 0.96 -8.50
C VAL A 763 -25.34 1.82 -9.16
N LYS A 764 -24.19 1.23 -9.50
CA LYS A 764 -23.12 1.91 -10.22
C LYS A 764 -23.57 2.48 -11.56
N ASN A 765 -22.87 3.52 -12.01
CA ASN A 765 -23.04 4.05 -13.35
C ASN A 765 -22.48 3.09 -14.41
N LEU A 766 -23.16 3.05 -15.56
CA LEU A 766 -22.72 2.32 -16.75
C LEU A 766 -21.80 3.20 -17.60
N GLY A 767 -20.50 2.87 -17.61
CA GLY A 767 -19.48 3.57 -18.39
C GLY A 767 -19.46 5.08 -18.12
N PHE A 768 -19.24 5.86 -19.17
CA PHE A 768 -19.29 7.33 -19.12
C PHE A 768 -20.62 7.90 -19.65
N ALA A 769 -21.66 7.07 -19.78
CA ALA A 769 -22.94 7.46 -20.41
C ALA A 769 -23.74 8.51 -19.61
N ARG A 770 -23.38 8.74 -18.33
CA ARG A 770 -23.99 9.75 -17.45
C ARG A 770 -22.95 10.75 -16.95
N LEU A 771 -22.30 11.45 -17.89
CA LEU A 771 -21.48 12.63 -17.59
C LEU A 771 -22.32 13.93 -17.50
N ASN A 772 -23.65 13.82 -17.51
CA ASN A 772 -24.59 14.95 -17.44
C ASN A 772 -25.28 15.02 -16.08
#